data_AF-A0A9R1XUW6-F1
#
_entry.id   AF-A0A9R1XUW6-F1
#
_cell.length_a   1.000
_cell.length_b   1.000
_cell.length_c   1.000
_cell.angle_alpha   90.00
_cell.angle_beta   90.00
_cell.angle_gamma   90.00
#
_symmetry.space_group_name_H-M   'P 1'
#
loop_
_entity.id
_entity.type
_entity.pdbx_description
1 polymer ?
#
loop_
_entity_poly.entity_id
_entity_poly.type
_entity_poly.pdbx_seq_one_letter_code
_entity_poly.pdbx_strand_id
1 'polypeptide(L)'
;MFDCSSIGNLLNLEVLSVANSAIEFLPPTIGNLKKLRLMDLTNCVGLRIGNGVFRNLVKLEELYMRVDDRDSFFLRVDDRKEINFMGDNYNEMEERLEHVSILEFEFFQNTSQPKNISFENLEQFKISVGRSLKGAFRKRKHSSQNTLKLAIKKEELLGTRLNELFEKTEELCLSVHDMNDLEDIDVKSSLHPSRFSSFHNLRVLVISECVKLKHLFTLGVAKDLKNLEHLEVYSCNNMEVLIHSESSGAETIIFPKLKFLSLICLPNLSGFSSNVNIIQLPQLVELGLATIPKFTSIFPKNNSETSCFLREEVVIPNLEKLHIRHMKNLKEIWPCELSIIEKINVSLLRTIEVTDCDNLVNLFPCNPLPLLSKLEDLQLQRCGSIKVLFNINMDCDGGIGESKCSLRSIQANQLGNLRELWSIKGVNNLSKRHLLIDGFHRVEYIEITTCKSFRNIFTPVTTNFDLRELKGIWINNDGETRRNNEVMKSIKQEQENIKSNEGASKVGPCISNIYSFPNLRQLKLWNFKEVEVVFEIEPIESVTTDDNEQLLPYLEELDIRHMDNMSHVWKCNWNNFLILQQQESFHNLTTIHMSSCKSIKYLFSPLMAKLLSNLKNLKIAICDDIEEVVSNRDDKGKENTRSTHTSATLFPVLGFLTLACLRNLNHIGGGGSQRTKDQSKVDGVSWSLCQFSREITIVDCDALSSVIPSYAVGKMQKLQILKIESCNSMTEVFETHVDEGNGAIKKFNNVTILRLPNLKILEIKDCDLVEHIFTFSSLESLGQLEELIVENCNGMDVIAREENGENPTSNIVVFPRLKSISLVNLPYLAGFFLGINEFLWPILDNVTIRDCPKMTMFTRGWSTAPKLKYMQTSLGEDTKQCNLNFHQESIIITKIKIRQLVSLLPSFQFYFVPPLFLSSSVYLCAKSERSTSSSPGTSKDIPSSFLNDTKIHLEDNGTIRKIIPYNALQQIQKLEEIHVWNCKLVKEVFEALEGKTSGSDDSQTVVTLPNLTKVELVFLQNLRYIWKSNRWITFEFPKLTRVSVSHCHKLEHIFTSSMIGSLLQLQELHISCCNKLEVVVKEENVIVKEEEDISQGKMNEIMLPHLKSLILDELPCLKGFCLGNKDFSLPLLNTFRIERCGAIRIFTKGNSATPELKEMETSVGSLYAGEGINSFIKNKE
;
A
#
# COMPACT_ATOMS: atom_id res chain seq x y z
N MET A 1 -37.64 -11.77 -9.26
CA MET A 1 -37.46 -12.82 -8.25
C MET A 1 -37.16 -14.14 -8.93
N PHE A 2 -36.07 -14.80 -8.54
CA PHE A 2 -35.83 -16.22 -8.84
C PHE A 2 -36.96 -17.01 -8.20
N ASP A 3 -37.82 -17.63 -9.01
CA ASP A 3 -38.99 -18.32 -8.51
C ASP A 3 -38.61 -19.68 -7.92
N CYS A 4 -38.34 -19.70 -6.61
CA CYS A 4 -38.10 -20.92 -5.86
C CYS A 4 -39.39 -21.68 -5.49
N SER A 5 -40.57 -21.31 -6.02
CA SER A 5 -41.84 -21.99 -5.73
C SER A 5 -41.80 -23.49 -6.00
N SER A 6 -41.04 -23.90 -7.02
CA SER A 6 -40.82 -25.29 -7.42
C SER A 6 -40.12 -26.13 -6.34
N ILE A 7 -39.36 -25.53 -5.43
CA ILE A 7 -38.77 -26.24 -4.28
C ILE A 7 -39.88 -26.81 -3.40
N GLY A 8 -41.03 -26.12 -3.27
CA GLY A 8 -42.21 -26.60 -2.54
C GLY A 8 -42.81 -27.92 -3.03
N ASN A 9 -42.45 -28.38 -4.24
CA ASN A 9 -42.86 -29.68 -4.76
C ASN A 9 -41.96 -30.84 -4.26
N LEU A 10 -40.85 -30.55 -3.59
CA LEU A 10 -39.89 -31.53 -3.08
C LEU A 10 -40.33 -32.09 -1.72
N LEU A 11 -41.51 -32.71 -1.65
CA LEU A 11 -42.20 -33.12 -0.40
C LEU A 11 -41.41 -34.05 0.55
N ASN A 12 -40.27 -34.59 0.11
CA ASN A 12 -39.36 -35.40 0.91
C ASN A 12 -38.12 -34.65 1.45
N LEU A 13 -37.99 -33.35 1.20
CA LEU A 13 -36.83 -32.56 1.60
C LEU A 13 -36.80 -32.34 3.13
N GLU A 14 -35.67 -32.69 3.75
CA GLU A 14 -35.45 -32.56 5.20
C GLU A 14 -34.49 -31.40 5.56
N VAL A 15 -33.68 -30.94 4.61
CA VAL A 15 -32.70 -29.86 4.79
C VAL A 15 -32.79 -28.90 3.60
N LEU A 16 -32.93 -27.60 3.87
CA LEU A 16 -32.95 -26.53 2.87
C LEU A 16 -32.04 -25.39 3.35
N SER A 17 -30.81 -25.35 2.83
CA SER A 17 -29.97 -24.16 2.92
C SER A 17 -30.02 -23.41 1.60
N VAL A 18 -30.31 -22.12 1.69
CA VAL A 18 -30.16 -21.12 0.62
C VAL A 18 -29.17 -20.03 1.06
N ALA A 19 -28.29 -20.35 2.00
CA ALA A 19 -27.35 -19.38 2.57
C ALA A 19 -26.46 -18.72 1.50
N ASN A 20 -26.21 -17.41 1.67
CA ASN A 20 -25.47 -16.56 0.73
C ASN A 20 -26.09 -16.52 -0.68
N SER A 21 -27.39 -16.78 -0.80
CA SER A 21 -28.16 -16.57 -2.02
C SER A 21 -28.88 -15.23 -1.95
N ALA A 22 -29.00 -14.52 -3.09
CA ALA A 22 -29.78 -13.29 -3.22
C ALA A 22 -31.32 -13.49 -3.13
N ILE A 23 -31.81 -14.47 -2.36
CA ILE A 23 -33.25 -14.80 -2.33
C ILE A 23 -34.00 -13.68 -1.62
N GLU A 24 -34.84 -13.01 -2.39
CA GLU A 24 -35.70 -11.93 -1.92
C GLU A 24 -37.07 -12.36 -1.45
N PHE A 25 -37.55 -13.52 -1.90
CA PHE A 25 -38.88 -14.00 -1.57
C PHE A 25 -38.90 -15.51 -1.39
N LEU A 26 -39.37 -15.96 -0.24
CA LEU A 26 -39.62 -17.37 0.06
C LEU A 26 -41.14 -17.62 -0.08
N PRO A 27 -41.61 -18.25 -1.17
CA PRO A 27 -43.04 -18.32 -1.47
C PRO A 27 -43.79 -19.29 -0.53
N PRO A 28 -45.11 -19.08 -0.32
CA PRO A 28 -45.93 -19.95 0.54
C PRO A 28 -45.87 -21.45 0.21
N THR A 29 -45.54 -21.82 -1.04
CA THR A 29 -45.37 -23.23 -1.45
C THR A 29 -44.24 -23.94 -0.71
N ILE A 30 -43.26 -23.22 -0.14
CA ILE A 30 -42.23 -23.79 0.74
C ILE A 30 -42.85 -24.43 1.99
N GLY A 31 -44.01 -23.93 2.46
CA GLY A 31 -44.79 -24.56 3.52
C GLY A 31 -45.27 -25.99 3.20
N ASN A 32 -45.25 -26.42 1.94
CA ASN A 32 -45.58 -27.80 1.56
C ASN A 32 -44.50 -28.81 2.01
N LEU A 33 -43.31 -28.36 2.41
CA LEU A 33 -42.19 -29.18 2.86
C LEU A 33 -42.39 -29.72 4.29
N LYS A 34 -43.43 -30.54 4.49
CA LYS A 34 -43.83 -31.09 5.80
C LYS A 34 -42.79 -31.99 6.49
N LYS A 35 -41.71 -32.36 5.79
CA LYS A 35 -40.56 -33.09 6.35
C LYS A 35 -39.35 -32.21 6.68
N LEU A 36 -39.38 -30.92 6.35
CA LEU A 36 -38.23 -30.04 6.54
C LEU A 36 -37.89 -29.90 8.02
N ARG A 37 -36.64 -30.23 8.36
CA ARG A 37 -36.07 -30.25 9.70
C ARG A 37 -35.09 -29.10 9.93
N LEU A 38 -34.32 -28.74 8.90
CA LEU A 38 -33.35 -27.63 8.90
C LEU A 38 -33.66 -26.64 7.78
N MET A 39 -33.80 -25.36 8.13
CA MET A 39 -33.86 -24.23 7.19
C MET A 39 -32.73 -23.23 7.47
N ASP A 40 -31.91 -22.92 6.47
CA ASP A 40 -30.80 -21.98 6.59
C ASP A 40 -30.89 -20.89 5.51
N LEU A 41 -31.14 -19.67 5.99
CA LEU A 41 -31.34 -18.43 5.25
C LEU A 41 -30.19 -17.44 5.56
N THR A 42 -29.05 -17.93 6.09
CA THR A 42 -27.89 -17.08 6.42
C THR A 42 -27.50 -16.20 5.23
N ASN A 43 -27.34 -14.90 5.44
CA ASN A 43 -26.92 -13.90 4.46
C ASN A 43 -27.87 -13.74 3.26
N CYS A 44 -29.16 -14.05 3.42
CA CYS A 44 -30.22 -13.71 2.45
C CYS A 44 -30.71 -12.27 2.67
N VAL A 45 -29.88 -11.32 2.25
CA VAL A 45 -30.10 -9.87 2.43
C VAL A 45 -31.39 -9.42 1.75
N GLY A 46 -32.32 -8.81 2.49
CA GLY A 46 -33.60 -8.31 1.95
C GLY A 46 -34.70 -9.36 1.79
N LEU A 47 -34.47 -10.61 2.20
CA LEU A 47 -35.43 -11.72 2.07
C LEU A 47 -36.78 -11.41 2.73
N ARG A 48 -37.86 -11.52 1.96
CA ARG A 48 -39.26 -11.49 2.40
C ARG A 48 -39.80 -12.90 2.50
N ILE A 49 -40.61 -13.20 3.51
CA ILE A 49 -41.15 -14.55 3.73
C ILE A 49 -42.66 -14.55 3.45
N GLY A 50 -43.14 -15.47 2.62
CA GLY A 50 -44.56 -15.60 2.31
C GLY A 50 -45.37 -16.04 3.52
N ASN A 51 -46.59 -15.50 3.65
CA ASN A 51 -47.53 -15.95 4.68
C ASN A 51 -47.79 -17.46 4.54
N GLY A 52 -47.89 -18.14 5.66
CA GLY A 52 -48.08 -19.57 5.78
C GLY A 52 -46.80 -20.40 5.70
N VAL A 53 -45.62 -19.84 5.45
CA VAL A 53 -44.38 -20.65 5.37
C VAL A 53 -44.06 -21.26 6.73
N PHE A 54 -43.80 -20.47 7.77
CA PHE A 54 -43.38 -20.99 9.08
C PHE A 54 -44.45 -21.85 9.74
N ARG A 55 -45.71 -21.41 9.74
CA ARG A 55 -46.85 -22.15 10.31
C ARG A 55 -46.99 -23.55 9.69
N ASN A 56 -46.64 -23.72 8.42
CA ASN A 56 -46.78 -25.00 7.74
C ASN A 56 -45.59 -25.96 7.88
N LEU A 57 -44.41 -25.50 8.30
CA LEU A 57 -43.19 -26.34 8.42
C LEU A 57 -43.18 -27.13 9.74
N VAL A 58 -44.16 -28.02 9.91
CA VAL A 58 -44.48 -28.72 11.17
C VAL A 58 -43.38 -29.61 11.78
N LYS A 59 -42.28 -29.85 11.06
CA LYS A 59 -41.11 -30.62 11.49
C LYS A 59 -39.82 -29.80 11.64
N LEU A 60 -39.88 -28.47 11.49
CA LEU A 60 -38.69 -27.62 11.62
C LEU A 60 -38.15 -27.68 13.06
N GLU A 61 -36.86 -28.02 13.19
CA GLU A 61 -36.09 -28.15 14.43
C GLU A 61 -34.90 -27.16 14.47
N GLU A 62 -34.31 -26.85 13.30
CA GLU A 62 -33.10 -26.04 13.15
C GLU A 62 -33.33 -24.86 12.19
N LEU A 63 -33.04 -23.64 12.62
CA LEU A 63 -33.32 -22.41 11.87
C LEU A 63 -32.14 -21.41 11.95
N TYR A 64 -31.55 -21.07 10.80
CA TYR A 64 -30.40 -20.18 10.69
C TYR A 64 -30.73 -18.95 9.83
N MET A 65 -30.51 -17.75 10.38
CA MET A 65 -30.86 -16.45 9.81
C MET A 65 -29.88 -15.35 10.30
N ARG A 66 -28.58 -15.57 10.07
CA ARG A 66 -27.50 -14.59 10.37
C ARG A 66 -27.21 -13.71 9.15
N VAL A 67 -26.50 -12.60 9.30
CA VAL A 67 -25.88 -11.85 8.18
C VAL A 67 -24.37 -12.16 8.12
N ASP A 68 -23.83 -12.48 6.93
CA ASP A 68 -22.37 -12.60 6.75
C ASP A 68 -21.76 -11.24 6.43
N ASP A 69 -20.52 -11.06 6.81
CA ASP A 69 -19.85 -9.77 6.76
C ASP A 69 -18.43 -9.94 6.23
N ARG A 70 -18.33 -9.97 4.90
CA ARG A 70 -17.07 -9.91 4.17
C ARG A 70 -16.72 -8.49 3.66
N ASP A 71 -17.65 -7.54 3.77
CA ASP A 71 -17.55 -6.20 3.15
C ASP A 71 -17.61 -4.99 4.12
N SER A 72 -17.64 -5.17 5.45
CA SER A 72 -17.72 -4.05 6.44
C SER A 72 -16.54 -3.07 6.48
N PHE A 73 -15.57 -3.12 5.56
CA PHE A 73 -14.53 -2.09 5.52
C PHE A 73 -15.04 -0.72 5.01
N PHE A 74 -16.26 -0.66 4.44
CA PHE A 74 -16.80 0.58 3.85
C PHE A 74 -18.26 0.93 4.18
N LEU A 75 -19.06 0.05 4.78
CA LEU A 75 -20.48 0.34 5.08
C LEU A 75 -20.68 0.97 6.47
N ARG A 76 -21.55 1.99 6.54
CA ARG A 76 -22.05 2.52 7.81
C ARG A 76 -23.06 1.55 8.43
N VAL A 77 -23.26 1.67 9.74
CA VAL A 77 -24.17 0.80 10.51
C VAL A 77 -25.61 0.86 9.98
N ASP A 78 -26.00 2.00 9.40
CA ASP A 78 -27.36 2.28 8.94
C ASP A 78 -27.75 1.65 7.59
N ASP A 79 -26.78 1.12 6.81
CA ASP A 79 -27.00 0.59 5.45
C ASP A 79 -27.19 -0.94 5.38
N ARG A 80 -27.26 -1.63 6.54
CA ARG A 80 -27.46 -3.09 6.55
C ARG A 80 -28.90 -3.46 6.16
N LYS A 81 -29.05 -4.34 5.18
CA LYS A 81 -30.35 -4.84 4.76
C LYS A 81 -30.71 -6.17 5.40
N GLU A 82 -31.86 -6.17 6.04
CA GLU A 82 -32.35 -7.22 6.94
C GLU A 82 -33.25 -8.22 6.21
N ILE A 83 -33.57 -9.35 6.86
CA ILE A 83 -34.69 -10.20 6.46
C ILE A 83 -35.98 -9.47 6.85
N ASN A 84 -36.83 -9.17 5.88
CA ASN A 84 -38.03 -8.35 6.05
C ASN A 84 -39.28 -9.22 6.28
N PHE A 85 -39.70 -9.32 7.55
CA PHE A 85 -40.92 -10.00 7.97
C PHE A 85 -42.14 -9.13 7.67
N MET A 86 -43.18 -9.70 7.05
CA MET A 86 -44.41 -8.99 6.72
C MET A 86 -45.66 -9.72 7.25
N GLY A 87 -46.71 -8.95 7.57
CA GLY A 87 -48.01 -9.50 7.97
C GLY A 87 -47.91 -10.46 9.16
N ASP A 88 -48.45 -11.67 9.00
CA ASP A 88 -48.52 -12.68 10.05
C ASP A 88 -47.18 -13.41 10.31
N ASN A 89 -46.09 -13.16 9.57
CA ASN A 89 -44.85 -13.95 9.71
C ASN A 89 -44.30 -13.97 11.15
N TYR A 90 -44.45 -12.89 11.92
CA TYR A 90 -44.05 -12.85 13.33
C TYR A 90 -44.86 -13.84 14.18
N ASN A 91 -46.19 -13.86 14.00
CA ASN A 91 -47.11 -14.75 14.71
C ASN A 91 -46.88 -16.22 14.29
N GLU A 92 -46.59 -16.47 13.01
CA GLU A 92 -46.28 -17.81 12.51
C GLU A 92 -44.91 -18.33 12.98
N MET A 93 -43.93 -17.45 13.12
CA MET A 93 -42.63 -17.79 13.69
C MET A 93 -42.76 -18.06 15.20
N GLU A 94 -43.57 -17.27 15.91
CA GLU A 94 -43.94 -17.49 17.31
C GLU A 94 -44.59 -18.87 17.54
N GLU A 95 -45.62 -19.23 16.75
CA GLU A 95 -46.23 -20.57 16.76
C GLU A 95 -45.23 -21.71 16.49
N ARG A 96 -44.14 -21.43 15.76
CA ARG A 96 -43.19 -22.46 15.31
C ARG A 96 -41.99 -22.61 16.24
N LEU A 97 -41.58 -21.55 16.93
CA LEU A 97 -40.42 -21.54 17.82
C LEU A 97 -40.60 -22.43 19.06
N GLU A 98 -41.84 -22.74 19.47
CA GLU A 98 -42.12 -23.75 20.50
C GLU A 98 -41.56 -25.15 20.16
N HIS A 99 -41.22 -25.42 18.89
CA HIS A 99 -40.71 -26.71 18.42
C HIS A 99 -39.29 -26.66 17.82
N VAL A 100 -38.64 -25.50 17.86
CA VAL A 100 -37.27 -25.32 17.36
C VAL A 100 -36.29 -25.54 18.51
N SER A 101 -35.24 -26.34 18.28
CA SER A 101 -34.17 -26.61 19.25
C SER A 101 -32.89 -25.83 18.96
N ILE A 102 -32.65 -25.46 17.69
CA ILE A 102 -31.50 -24.65 17.26
C ILE A 102 -31.93 -23.39 16.52
N LEU A 103 -31.55 -22.21 17.03
CA LEU A 103 -31.88 -20.92 16.42
C LEU A 103 -30.67 -19.96 16.37
N GLU A 104 -30.20 -19.61 15.18
CA GLU A 104 -29.27 -18.48 14.99
C GLU A 104 -29.97 -17.36 14.24
N PHE A 105 -30.10 -16.17 14.84
CA PHE A 105 -30.99 -15.11 14.36
C PHE A 105 -30.48 -13.69 14.71
N GLU A 106 -30.60 -12.73 13.79
CA GLU A 106 -30.30 -11.31 14.05
C GLU A 106 -31.49 -10.38 13.73
N PHE A 107 -32.04 -9.73 14.76
CA PHE A 107 -32.95 -8.59 14.64
C PHE A 107 -32.15 -7.29 14.55
N PHE A 108 -32.46 -6.47 13.55
CA PHE A 108 -32.11 -5.06 13.50
C PHE A 108 -33.43 -4.26 13.25
N GLN A 109 -33.41 -2.95 13.52
CA GLN A 109 -34.50 -1.96 13.33
C GLN A 109 -35.97 -2.29 13.68
N ASN A 110 -36.42 -1.76 14.83
CA ASN A 110 -37.63 -0.92 15.04
C ASN A 110 -39.03 -1.28 14.47
N THR A 111 -39.24 -2.43 13.85
CA THR A 111 -40.57 -2.98 13.55
C THR A 111 -41.01 -3.93 14.66
N SER A 112 -42.33 -4.06 14.86
CA SER A 112 -42.94 -4.70 16.04
C SER A 112 -42.27 -6.00 16.48
N GLN A 113 -41.46 -5.91 17.55
CA GLN A 113 -40.88 -7.08 18.20
C GLN A 113 -41.99 -8.08 18.55
N PRO A 114 -41.77 -9.39 18.35
CA PRO A 114 -42.77 -10.41 18.65
C PRO A 114 -43.04 -10.47 20.16
N LYS A 115 -44.33 -10.42 20.53
CA LYS A 115 -44.78 -10.32 21.92
C LYS A 115 -45.42 -11.64 22.35
N ASN A 116 -44.71 -12.37 23.21
CA ASN A 116 -45.03 -13.67 23.87
C ASN A 116 -44.35 -14.95 23.35
N ILE A 117 -43.34 -14.89 22.46
CA ILE A 117 -42.56 -16.09 22.07
C ILE A 117 -42.01 -16.84 23.29
N SER A 118 -42.38 -18.11 23.46
CA SER A 118 -41.73 -19.01 24.41
C SER A 118 -40.40 -19.51 23.85
N PHE A 119 -39.34 -19.48 24.67
CA PHE A 119 -38.02 -19.99 24.30
C PHE A 119 -37.62 -21.27 25.09
N GLU A 120 -38.57 -21.88 25.80
CA GLU A 120 -38.30 -23.00 26.73
C GLU A 120 -37.58 -24.20 26.07
N ASN A 121 -37.87 -24.50 24.80
CA ASN A 121 -37.35 -25.66 24.08
C ASN A 121 -36.04 -25.42 23.30
N LEU A 122 -35.51 -24.19 23.26
CA LEU A 122 -34.20 -23.94 22.62
C LEU A 122 -33.06 -24.58 23.41
N GLU A 123 -32.27 -25.43 22.76
CA GLU A 123 -31.05 -26.03 23.32
C GLU A 123 -29.81 -25.25 22.89
N GLN A 124 -29.73 -24.85 21.62
CA GLN A 124 -28.63 -24.07 21.06
C GLN A 124 -29.14 -22.78 20.42
N PHE A 125 -28.54 -21.63 20.73
CA PHE A 125 -28.94 -20.37 20.12
C PHE A 125 -27.84 -19.33 19.94
N LYS A 126 -27.95 -18.53 18.89
CA LYS A 126 -27.20 -17.27 18.73
C LYS A 126 -28.15 -16.17 18.30
N ILE A 127 -28.63 -15.40 19.27
CA ILE A 127 -29.66 -14.38 19.04
C ILE A 127 -29.06 -13.00 19.22
N SER A 128 -29.36 -12.11 18.28
CA SER A 128 -28.95 -10.70 18.30
C SER A 128 -30.17 -9.81 18.13
N VAL A 129 -30.27 -8.71 18.88
CA VAL A 129 -31.36 -7.74 18.78
C VAL A 129 -30.79 -6.32 18.88
N GLY A 130 -31.01 -5.50 17.86
CA GLY A 130 -30.53 -4.10 17.79
C GLY A 130 -29.01 -3.96 17.66
N ARG A 131 -28.26 -5.06 17.67
CA ARG A 131 -26.80 -5.11 17.57
C ARG A 131 -26.39 -6.29 16.69
N SER A 132 -25.21 -6.19 16.11
CA SER A 132 -24.56 -7.21 15.28
C SER A 132 -23.91 -8.32 16.12
N LEU A 133 -24.02 -9.59 15.72
CA LEU A 133 -23.26 -10.70 16.35
C LEU A 133 -21.75 -10.48 16.26
N LYS A 134 -21.28 -9.75 15.24
CA LYS A 134 -19.91 -9.23 15.20
C LYS A 134 -19.72 -8.01 16.11
N GLY A 135 -18.83 -8.17 17.09
CA GLY A 135 -18.27 -7.11 17.94
C GLY A 135 -17.16 -7.65 18.86
N ALA A 136 -16.11 -6.84 19.08
CA ALA A 136 -14.97 -6.97 20.02
C ALA A 136 -14.09 -8.24 20.01
N PHE A 137 -14.63 -9.45 19.96
CA PHE A 137 -13.87 -10.66 20.33
C PHE A 137 -12.77 -11.06 19.35
N ARG A 138 -11.54 -11.16 19.86
CA ARG A 138 -10.39 -11.77 19.16
C ARG A 138 -10.75 -13.17 18.64
N LYS A 139 -10.97 -13.29 17.32
CA LYS A 139 -11.00 -14.50 16.47
C LYS A 139 -11.07 -15.86 17.21
N ARG A 140 -12.10 -16.11 18.01
CA ARG A 140 -12.52 -17.49 18.32
C ARG A 140 -13.36 -17.98 17.13
N LYS A 141 -12.67 -18.40 16.07
CA LYS A 141 -13.31 -19.25 15.05
C LYS A 141 -13.85 -20.48 15.79
N HIS A 142 -15.13 -20.77 15.61
CA HIS A 142 -15.88 -21.88 16.22
C HIS A 142 -16.15 -21.69 17.73
N SER A 143 -17.33 -21.16 18.05
CA SER A 143 -18.02 -21.42 19.32
C SER A 143 -19.41 -22.03 19.04
N SER A 144 -19.65 -23.21 19.59
CA SER A 144 -20.96 -23.87 19.67
C SER A 144 -21.70 -23.43 20.94
N GLN A 145 -21.51 -22.17 21.33
CA GLN A 145 -21.97 -21.61 22.60
C GLN A 145 -23.28 -20.85 22.41
N ASN A 146 -24.07 -20.80 23.47
CA ASN A 146 -25.29 -20.01 23.53
C ASN A 146 -24.96 -18.52 23.69
N THR A 147 -25.21 -17.74 22.64
CA THR A 147 -24.86 -16.32 22.54
C THR A 147 -26.12 -15.46 22.47
N LEU A 148 -26.17 -14.40 23.26
CA LEU A 148 -27.26 -13.42 23.28
C LEU A 148 -26.68 -12.00 23.25
N LYS A 149 -27.01 -11.21 22.22
CA LYS A 149 -26.56 -9.81 22.10
C LYS A 149 -27.75 -8.87 21.97
N LEU A 150 -27.90 -7.94 22.90
CA LEU A 150 -29.10 -7.12 23.06
C LEU A 150 -28.74 -5.64 23.12
N ALA A 151 -29.30 -4.84 22.22
CA ALA A 151 -29.28 -3.38 22.24
C ALA A 151 -30.71 -2.88 22.06
N ILE A 152 -31.45 -2.82 23.16
CA ILE A 152 -32.89 -2.55 23.25
C ILE A 152 -33.21 -1.82 24.55
N LYS A 153 -34.38 -1.18 24.65
CA LYS A 153 -34.80 -0.54 25.91
C LYS A 153 -35.17 -1.58 26.97
N LYS A 154 -35.08 -1.20 28.25
CA LYS A 154 -35.44 -2.08 29.38
C LYS A 154 -36.90 -2.54 29.29
N GLU A 155 -37.83 -1.62 29.02
CA GLU A 155 -39.27 -1.91 28.89
C GLU A 155 -39.57 -2.83 27.69
N GLU A 156 -38.81 -2.71 26.60
CA GLU A 156 -38.91 -3.59 25.44
C GLU A 156 -38.40 -4.99 25.78
N LEU A 157 -37.21 -5.11 26.39
CA LEU A 157 -36.66 -6.39 26.86
C LEU A 157 -37.63 -7.12 27.80
N LEU A 158 -38.18 -6.43 28.80
CA LEU A 158 -39.14 -6.99 29.75
C LEU A 158 -40.53 -7.26 29.13
N GLY A 159 -40.86 -6.63 28.01
CA GLY A 159 -42.03 -6.93 27.18
C GLY A 159 -41.82 -8.10 26.22
N THR A 160 -40.58 -8.51 25.98
CA THR A 160 -40.23 -9.81 25.37
C THR A 160 -40.01 -10.87 26.45
N ARG A 161 -39.82 -12.11 26.01
CA ARG A 161 -39.40 -13.24 26.86
C ARG A 161 -37.90 -13.59 26.71
N LEU A 162 -37.10 -12.72 26.07
CA LEU A 162 -35.68 -12.99 25.81
C LEU A 162 -34.84 -13.19 27.09
N ASN A 163 -35.30 -12.67 28.22
CA ASN A 163 -34.71 -12.91 29.54
C ASN A 163 -34.85 -14.37 30.02
N GLU A 164 -35.81 -15.16 29.49
CA GLU A 164 -35.93 -16.60 29.77
C GLU A 164 -34.67 -17.37 29.32
N LEU A 165 -33.93 -16.84 28.33
CA LEU A 165 -32.71 -17.44 27.79
C LEU A 165 -31.46 -17.22 28.65
N PHE A 166 -31.48 -16.30 29.63
CA PHE A 166 -30.28 -15.97 30.42
C PHE A 166 -29.70 -17.21 31.13
N GLU A 167 -30.55 -18.07 31.69
CA GLU A 167 -30.15 -19.33 32.35
C GLU A 167 -29.35 -20.26 31.43
N LYS A 168 -29.62 -20.24 30.12
CA LYS A 168 -28.95 -21.07 29.12
C LYS A 168 -27.81 -20.35 28.38
N THR A 169 -27.58 -19.06 28.66
CA THR A 169 -26.61 -18.22 27.93
C THR A 169 -25.19 -18.42 28.45
N GLU A 170 -24.21 -18.51 27.55
CA GLU A 170 -22.77 -18.52 27.86
C GLU A 170 -22.07 -17.20 27.50
N GLU A 171 -22.49 -16.55 26.41
CA GLU A 171 -21.98 -15.24 25.96
C GLU A 171 -23.13 -14.22 25.93
N LEU A 172 -23.08 -13.23 26.83
CA LEU A 172 -24.07 -12.18 26.93
C LEU A 172 -23.45 -10.81 26.60
N CYS A 173 -24.04 -10.09 25.66
CA CYS A 173 -23.64 -8.73 25.30
C CYS A 173 -24.82 -7.78 25.46
N LEU A 174 -24.72 -6.78 26.33
CA LEU A 174 -25.82 -5.87 26.66
C LEU A 174 -25.50 -4.41 26.30
N SER A 175 -26.53 -3.75 25.80
CA SER A 175 -26.60 -2.31 25.58
C SER A 175 -28.02 -1.83 25.87
N VAL A 176 -28.37 -1.82 27.15
CA VAL A 176 -29.71 -1.48 27.63
C VAL A 176 -29.63 -0.11 28.29
N HIS A 177 -30.13 0.92 27.61
CA HIS A 177 -29.95 2.32 28.06
C HIS A 177 -30.55 2.60 29.46
N ASP A 178 -31.61 1.88 29.81
CA ASP A 178 -32.43 2.14 31.01
C ASP A 178 -32.20 1.19 32.19
N MET A 179 -31.22 0.28 32.12
CA MET A 179 -30.86 -0.60 33.26
C MET A 179 -30.03 0.15 34.32
N ASN A 180 -30.33 -0.05 35.60
CA ASN A 180 -29.54 0.50 36.72
C ASN A 180 -28.41 -0.46 37.17
N ASP A 181 -28.67 -1.76 37.04
CA ASP A 181 -27.82 -2.91 37.37
C ASP A 181 -28.24 -4.13 36.50
N LEU A 182 -27.63 -5.30 36.72
CA LEU A 182 -27.91 -6.53 35.94
C LEU A 182 -29.13 -7.34 36.44
N GLU A 183 -29.57 -7.18 37.69
CA GLU A 183 -30.79 -7.83 38.21
C GLU A 183 -32.05 -7.14 37.69
N ASP A 184 -31.94 -5.86 37.38
CA ASP A 184 -32.96 -4.98 36.80
C ASP A 184 -33.63 -5.54 35.51
N ILE A 185 -33.02 -6.53 34.86
CA ILE A 185 -33.51 -7.23 33.66
C ILE A 185 -33.85 -8.72 33.90
N ASP A 186 -33.69 -9.24 35.12
CA ASP A 186 -33.92 -10.65 35.49
C ASP A 186 -35.27 -10.86 36.21
N VAL A 187 -36.32 -11.09 35.42
CA VAL A 187 -37.72 -11.20 35.90
C VAL A 187 -37.94 -12.36 36.88
N LYS A 188 -37.16 -13.46 36.79
CA LYS A 188 -37.38 -14.67 37.59
C LYS A 188 -37.16 -14.46 39.09
N SER A 189 -36.36 -13.45 39.47
CA SER A 189 -36.14 -13.01 40.86
C SER A 189 -37.41 -12.71 41.66
N SER A 190 -38.52 -12.37 40.98
CA SER A 190 -39.73 -11.80 41.61
C SER A 190 -40.86 -12.78 41.93
N LEU A 191 -40.89 -13.98 41.31
CA LEU A 191 -42.05 -14.89 41.36
C LEU A 191 -41.74 -16.27 41.98
N HIS A 192 -40.50 -16.76 41.83
CA HIS A 192 -40.01 -17.90 42.59
C HIS A 192 -38.53 -17.68 42.93
N PRO A 193 -38.11 -17.70 44.21
CA PRO A 193 -36.71 -17.56 44.56
C PRO A 193 -35.94 -18.83 44.16
N SER A 194 -35.44 -18.84 42.92
CA SER A 194 -34.37 -19.73 42.51
C SER A 194 -33.17 -19.54 43.44
N ARG A 195 -32.46 -20.63 43.75
CA ARG A 195 -31.33 -20.58 44.70
C ARG A 195 -30.09 -19.86 44.15
N PHE A 196 -30.16 -19.41 42.90
CA PHE A 196 -29.11 -18.82 42.08
C PHE A 196 -29.75 -17.83 41.10
N SER A 197 -28.99 -16.81 40.70
CA SER A 197 -29.33 -15.86 39.62
C SER A 197 -29.40 -16.53 38.25
N SER A 198 -30.11 -15.91 37.31
CA SER A 198 -30.24 -16.41 35.92
C SER A 198 -28.92 -16.39 35.13
N PHE A 199 -27.83 -15.85 35.68
CA PHE A 199 -26.56 -15.64 34.96
C PHE A 199 -25.47 -16.67 35.27
N HIS A 200 -25.76 -17.72 36.06
CA HIS A 200 -24.76 -18.69 36.57
C HIS A 200 -23.96 -19.46 35.49
N ASN A 201 -24.47 -19.55 34.25
CA ASN A 201 -23.78 -20.20 33.12
C ASN A 201 -22.91 -19.25 32.27
N LEU A 202 -22.92 -17.95 32.55
CA LEU A 202 -22.11 -16.98 31.80
C LEU A 202 -20.61 -17.27 31.89
N ARG A 203 -19.97 -17.30 30.73
CA ARG A 203 -18.52 -17.35 30.54
C ARG A 203 -17.98 -16.04 29.96
N VAL A 204 -18.80 -15.32 29.22
CA VAL A 204 -18.44 -14.06 28.58
C VAL A 204 -19.54 -13.04 28.83
N LEU A 205 -19.18 -11.90 29.41
CA LEU A 205 -20.09 -10.78 29.62
C LEU A 205 -19.50 -9.49 29.03
N VAL A 206 -20.26 -8.82 28.18
CA VAL A 206 -19.93 -7.50 27.62
C VAL A 206 -21.06 -6.53 27.91
N ILE A 207 -20.74 -5.39 28.50
CA ILE A 207 -21.71 -4.34 28.85
C ILE A 207 -21.29 -3.05 28.18
N SER A 208 -22.23 -2.34 27.55
CA SER A 208 -21.86 -1.14 26.78
C SER A 208 -22.98 -0.14 26.58
N GLU A 209 -22.65 1.15 26.69
CA GLU A 209 -23.60 2.26 26.43
C GLU A 209 -24.88 2.23 27.31
N CYS A 210 -24.81 1.50 28.44
CA CYS A 210 -25.86 1.46 29.46
C CYS A 210 -25.78 2.74 30.30
N VAL A 211 -26.46 3.80 29.86
CA VAL A 211 -26.30 5.15 30.42
C VAL A 211 -26.85 5.32 31.85
N LYS A 212 -27.81 4.51 32.31
CA LYS A 212 -28.29 4.54 33.70
C LYS A 212 -27.55 3.60 34.66
N LEU A 213 -26.67 2.74 34.16
CA LEU A 213 -25.97 1.73 34.94
C LEU A 213 -25.07 2.39 36.00
N LYS A 214 -25.36 2.15 37.29
CA LYS A 214 -24.56 2.66 38.42
C LYS A 214 -23.56 1.64 38.95
N HIS A 215 -23.96 0.38 38.96
CA HIS A 215 -23.11 -0.75 39.30
C HIS A 215 -23.49 -1.93 38.42
N LEU A 216 -22.56 -2.86 38.19
CA LEU A 216 -22.83 -3.99 37.30
C LEU A 216 -23.49 -5.16 38.04
N PHE A 217 -22.92 -5.56 39.18
CA PHE A 217 -23.41 -6.69 39.97
C PHE A 217 -23.84 -6.26 41.36
N THR A 218 -24.86 -6.92 41.90
CA THR A 218 -25.01 -7.03 43.36
C THR A 218 -24.01 -8.07 43.90
N LEU A 219 -23.86 -8.10 45.22
CA LEU A 219 -23.11 -9.14 45.93
C LEU A 219 -23.66 -10.56 45.69
N GLY A 220 -24.96 -10.71 45.40
CA GLY A 220 -25.59 -11.99 45.10
C GLY A 220 -25.14 -12.54 43.75
N VAL A 221 -25.41 -11.78 42.68
CA VAL A 221 -25.03 -12.16 41.29
C VAL A 221 -23.51 -12.38 41.17
N ALA A 222 -22.69 -11.53 41.81
CA ALA A 222 -21.23 -11.67 41.77
C ALA A 222 -20.73 -13.03 42.31
N LYS A 223 -21.42 -13.64 43.29
CA LYS A 223 -21.06 -14.95 43.86
C LYS A 223 -21.46 -16.13 42.97
N ASP A 224 -22.46 -15.96 42.10
CA ASP A 224 -22.97 -17.01 41.22
C ASP A 224 -22.19 -17.14 39.91
N LEU A 225 -21.51 -16.07 39.48
CA LEU A 225 -20.73 -15.97 38.24
C LEU A 225 -19.40 -16.76 38.25
N LYS A 226 -19.42 -17.99 38.78
CA LYS A 226 -18.26 -18.89 38.92
C LYS A 226 -17.70 -19.39 37.59
N ASN A 227 -18.46 -19.23 36.51
CA ASN A 227 -18.06 -19.65 35.16
C ASN A 227 -17.42 -18.53 34.32
N LEU A 228 -17.46 -17.28 34.78
CA LEU A 228 -17.03 -16.11 33.99
C LEU A 228 -15.53 -16.18 33.65
N GLU A 229 -15.21 -16.24 32.36
CA GLU A 229 -13.86 -16.24 31.79
C GLU A 229 -13.43 -14.86 31.27
N HIS A 230 -14.39 -14.04 30.86
CA HIS A 230 -14.14 -12.74 30.22
C HIS A 230 -15.19 -11.71 30.63
N LEU A 231 -14.74 -10.51 31.00
CA LEU A 231 -15.59 -9.36 31.31
C LEU A 231 -15.10 -8.10 30.58
N GLU A 232 -15.99 -7.48 29.79
CA GLU A 232 -15.78 -6.18 29.16
C GLU A 232 -16.89 -5.19 29.57
N VAL A 233 -16.51 -3.97 29.94
CA VAL A 233 -17.45 -2.87 30.18
C VAL A 233 -16.95 -1.61 29.48
N TYR A 234 -17.73 -1.05 28.55
CA TYR A 234 -17.34 0.18 27.83
C TYR A 234 -18.43 1.25 27.69
N SER A 235 -18.06 2.52 27.82
CA SER A 235 -18.96 3.68 27.62
C SER A 235 -20.19 3.73 28.54
N CYS A 236 -20.14 3.11 29.72
CA CYS A 236 -21.19 3.16 30.74
C CYS A 236 -20.96 4.35 31.69
N ASN A 237 -21.40 5.54 31.25
CA ASN A 237 -20.96 6.82 31.83
C ASN A 237 -21.33 7.05 33.30
N ASN A 238 -22.41 6.47 33.81
CA ASN A 238 -22.84 6.64 35.20
C ASN A 238 -22.33 5.55 36.16
N MET A 239 -21.50 4.61 35.68
CA MET A 239 -21.04 3.50 36.52
C MET A 239 -20.03 3.99 37.56
N GLU A 240 -20.33 3.78 38.84
CA GLU A 240 -19.55 4.23 39.99
C GLU A 240 -18.64 3.13 40.57
N VAL A 241 -19.11 1.88 40.55
CA VAL A 241 -18.40 0.65 40.99
C VAL A 241 -18.78 -0.54 40.11
N LEU A 242 -18.00 -1.65 40.14
CA LEU A 242 -18.44 -2.89 39.48
C LEU A 242 -19.46 -3.65 40.35
N ILE A 243 -19.23 -3.73 41.66
CA ILE A 243 -20.01 -4.54 42.60
C ILE A 243 -20.62 -3.64 43.68
N HIS A 244 -21.93 -3.71 43.86
CA HIS A 244 -22.63 -3.09 44.97
C HIS A 244 -22.92 -4.11 46.09
N SER A 245 -22.77 -3.66 47.33
CA SER A 245 -23.00 -4.45 48.54
C SER A 245 -23.80 -3.61 49.53
N GLU A 246 -24.98 -4.10 49.92
CA GLU A 246 -25.81 -3.47 50.95
C GLU A 246 -25.32 -3.81 52.37
N SER A 247 -24.70 -4.97 52.55
CA SER A 247 -24.13 -5.42 53.83
C SER A 247 -22.76 -4.81 54.11
N SER A 248 -22.53 -4.41 55.36
CA SER A 248 -21.27 -3.86 55.88
C SER A 248 -20.26 -4.92 56.37
N GLY A 249 -20.54 -6.20 56.12
CA GLY A 249 -19.64 -7.31 56.45
C GLY A 249 -18.54 -7.47 55.40
N ALA A 250 -17.32 -7.78 55.83
CA ALA A 250 -16.21 -8.08 54.94
C ALA A 250 -16.39 -9.48 54.32
N GLU A 251 -16.89 -9.53 53.09
CA GLU A 251 -17.06 -10.77 52.35
C GLU A 251 -15.97 -10.95 51.28
N THR A 252 -15.71 -12.21 50.91
CA THR A 252 -14.76 -12.55 49.85
C THR A 252 -15.51 -13.00 48.60
N ILE A 253 -15.23 -12.34 47.48
CA ILE A 253 -15.76 -12.64 46.15
C ILE A 253 -14.63 -13.26 45.32
N ILE A 254 -14.88 -14.39 44.68
CA ILE A 254 -13.88 -15.10 43.89
C ILE A 254 -14.45 -15.35 42.49
N PHE A 255 -13.75 -14.87 41.46
CA PHE A 255 -14.03 -15.19 40.06
C PHE A 255 -13.02 -16.24 39.57
N PRO A 256 -13.26 -17.55 39.79
CA PRO A 256 -12.21 -18.57 39.72
C PRO A 256 -11.71 -18.86 38.30
N LYS A 257 -12.44 -18.44 37.26
CA LYS A 257 -12.10 -18.67 35.84
C LYS A 257 -11.80 -17.41 35.05
N LEU A 258 -11.90 -16.21 35.64
CA LEU A 258 -11.80 -14.94 34.91
C LEU A 258 -10.36 -14.74 34.43
N LYS A 259 -10.16 -14.68 33.11
CA LYS A 259 -8.87 -14.56 32.43
C LYS A 259 -8.66 -13.21 31.77
N PHE A 260 -9.73 -12.54 31.39
CA PHE A 260 -9.70 -11.23 30.74
C PHE A 260 -10.66 -10.27 31.43
N LEU A 261 -10.17 -9.06 31.72
CA LEU A 261 -10.96 -7.94 32.22
C LEU A 261 -10.59 -6.69 31.44
N SER A 262 -11.57 -6.01 30.84
CA SER A 262 -11.34 -4.67 30.30
C SER A 262 -12.45 -3.66 30.61
N LEU A 263 -12.02 -2.45 30.97
CA LEU A 263 -12.84 -1.33 31.41
C LEU A 263 -12.45 -0.09 30.60
N ILE A 264 -13.39 0.46 29.83
CA ILE A 264 -13.11 1.48 28.80
C ILE A 264 -14.14 2.62 28.88
N CYS A 265 -13.71 3.88 28.85
CA CYS A 265 -14.61 5.05 28.83
C CYS A 265 -15.63 5.05 29.98
N LEU A 266 -15.14 4.92 31.22
CA LEU A 266 -15.96 4.89 32.44
C LEU A 266 -15.67 6.13 33.32
N PRO A 267 -16.18 7.32 32.95
CA PRO A 267 -15.83 8.58 33.60
C PRO A 267 -16.13 8.64 35.10
N ASN A 268 -17.16 7.93 35.57
CA ASN A 268 -17.57 7.96 36.98
C ASN A 268 -17.01 6.82 37.84
N LEU A 269 -16.27 5.86 37.27
CA LEU A 269 -15.81 4.69 38.01
C LEU A 269 -14.81 5.08 39.11
N SER A 270 -15.09 4.65 40.35
CA SER A 270 -14.38 5.06 41.57
C SER A 270 -13.72 3.92 42.35
N GLY A 271 -14.04 2.66 42.01
CA GLY A 271 -13.41 1.46 42.55
C GLY A 271 -14.10 0.18 42.04
N PHE A 272 -13.64 -0.99 42.49
CA PHE A 272 -14.31 -2.26 42.16
C PHE A 272 -15.60 -2.49 42.97
N SER A 273 -15.65 -2.12 44.24
CA SER A 273 -16.75 -2.40 45.17
C SER A 273 -17.15 -1.16 45.97
N SER A 274 -18.42 -1.05 46.37
CA SER A 274 -18.90 0.05 47.23
C SER A 274 -18.48 -0.09 48.69
N ASN A 275 -18.37 -1.34 49.19
CA ASN A 275 -17.88 -1.68 50.54
C ASN A 275 -16.59 -2.50 50.45
N VAL A 276 -15.84 -2.59 51.55
CA VAL A 276 -14.57 -3.34 51.66
C VAL A 276 -14.84 -4.84 51.57
N ASN A 277 -14.77 -5.39 50.35
CA ASN A 277 -14.93 -6.81 50.03
C ASN A 277 -13.68 -7.29 49.29
N ILE A 278 -13.10 -8.42 49.72
CA ILE A 278 -11.89 -8.98 49.10
C ILE A 278 -12.28 -9.66 47.78
N ILE A 279 -11.76 -9.16 46.65
CA ILE A 279 -12.01 -9.68 45.30
C ILE A 279 -10.78 -10.44 44.82
N GLN A 280 -10.93 -11.75 44.64
CA GLN A 280 -9.87 -12.62 44.13
C GLN A 280 -10.13 -12.96 42.66
N LEU A 281 -9.16 -12.64 41.80
CA LEU A 281 -9.16 -12.93 40.36
C LEU A 281 -8.02 -13.91 40.02
N PRO A 282 -8.04 -15.14 40.55
CA PRO A 282 -6.88 -16.04 40.57
C PRO A 282 -6.40 -16.53 39.20
N GLN A 283 -7.18 -16.35 38.12
CA GLN A 283 -6.80 -16.74 36.76
C GLN A 283 -6.65 -15.55 35.79
N LEU A 284 -6.63 -14.30 36.28
CA LEU A 284 -6.61 -13.13 35.40
C LEU A 284 -5.26 -13.01 34.69
N VAL A 285 -5.28 -13.12 33.36
CA VAL A 285 -4.09 -13.08 32.48
C VAL A 285 -3.93 -11.72 31.81
N GLU A 286 -5.02 -11.08 31.38
CA GLU A 286 -5.01 -9.85 30.57
C GLU A 286 -5.94 -8.78 31.18
N LEU A 287 -5.39 -7.61 31.50
CA LEU A 287 -6.09 -6.45 32.06
C LEU A 287 -5.97 -5.25 31.11
N GLY A 288 -7.11 -4.70 30.66
CA GLY A 288 -7.17 -3.54 29.77
C GLY A 288 -7.93 -2.36 30.37
N LEU A 289 -7.26 -1.24 30.63
CA LEU A 289 -7.86 -0.05 31.22
C LEU A 289 -7.78 1.14 30.26
N ALA A 290 -8.90 1.80 29.99
CA ALA A 290 -8.89 3.00 29.16
C ALA A 290 -9.90 4.09 29.53
N THR A 291 -9.49 5.35 29.44
CA THR A 291 -10.35 6.53 29.66
C THR A 291 -11.14 6.45 30.99
N ILE A 292 -10.43 6.22 32.10
CA ILE A 292 -10.99 6.16 33.46
C ILE A 292 -10.37 7.29 34.32
N PRO A 293 -10.92 8.52 34.25
CA PRO A 293 -10.24 9.74 34.69
C PRO A 293 -10.14 9.94 36.21
N LYS A 294 -10.87 9.19 37.03
CA LYS A 294 -10.81 9.33 38.50
C LYS A 294 -9.51 8.75 39.10
N PHE A 295 -8.79 7.90 38.38
CA PHE A 295 -7.57 7.24 38.87
C PHE A 295 -6.30 7.96 38.44
N THR A 296 -5.38 8.14 39.40
CA THR A 296 -4.04 8.73 39.18
C THR A 296 -2.93 7.69 39.17
N SER A 297 -3.20 6.51 39.74
CA SER A 297 -2.30 5.35 39.82
C SER A 297 -3.07 4.05 39.56
N ILE A 298 -2.38 3.02 39.04
CA ILE A 298 -2.98 1.68 38.86
C ILE A 298 -2.83 0.84 40.13
N PHE A 299 -1.65 0.88 40.74
CA PHE A 299 -1.31 0.18 41.98
C PHE A 299 -1.13 1.16 43.15
N PRO A 300 -1.39 0.74 44.41
CA PRO A 300 -1.43 1.63 45.55
C PRO A 300 -0.02 1.93 46.07
N LYS A 301 0.24 3.17 46.49
CA LYS A 301 1.49 3.50 47.20
C LYS A 301 1.42 3.24 48.69
N ASN A 302 0.23 3.28 49.27
CA ASN A 302 -0.01 3.02 50.70
C ASN A 302 -1.49 2.68 50.93
N ASN A 303 -1.80 2.21 52.13
CA ASN A 303 -3.11 1.71 52.54
C ASN A 303 -4.20 2.81 52.65
N SER A 304 -3.91 4.07 52.35
CA SER A 304 -4.84 5.20 52.48
C SER A 304 -5.14 5.95 51.16
N GLU A 305 -4.57 5.52 50.03
CA GLU A 305 -4.81 6.14 48.73
C GLU A 305 -6.16 5.75 48.09
N THR A 306 -7.07 6.72 48.02
CA THR A 306 -8.41 6.53 47.42
C THR A 306 -8.45 6.64 45.90
N SER A 307 -7.41 7.23 45.28
CA SER A 307 -7.30 7.48 43.82
C SER A 307 -6.54 6.40 43.03
N CYS A 308 -6.33 5.23 43.65
CA CYS A 308 -5.78 4.02 43.03
C CYS A 308 -6.90 3.08 42.52
N PHE A 309 -6.68 2.41 41.39
CA PHE A 309 -7.63 1.46 40.80
C PHE A 309 -7.61 0.07 41.48
N LEU A 310 -6.43 -0.57 41.56
CA LEU A 310 -6.25 -1.87 42.24
C LEU A 310 -5.87 -1.66 43.71
N ARG A 311 -6.86 -1.36 44.53
CA ARG A 311 -6.70 -1.26 45.99
C ARG A 311 -6.36 -2.63 46.61
N GLU A 312 -5.93 -2.65 47.87
CA GLU A 312 -5.53 -3.88 48.59
C GLU A 312 -6.62 -4.97 48.63
N GLU A 313 -7.90 -4.62 48.43
CA GLU A 313 -8.96 -5.62 48.36
C GLU A 313 -8.93 -6.48 47.07
N VAL A 314 -8.20 -6.09 46.01
CA VAL A 314 -8.23 -6.75 44.70
C VAL A 314 -6.94 -7.54 44.42
N VAL A 315 -7.06 -8.87 44.36
CA VAL A 315 -5.90 -9.79 44.24
C VAL A 315 -5.84 -10.42 42.85
N ILE A 316 -4.78 -10.12 42.09
CA ILE A 316 -4.56 -10.53 40.68
C ILE A 316 -3.22 -11.26 40.45
N PRO A 317 -3.04 -12.50 40.96
CA PRO A 317 -1.73 -13.11 41.12
C PRO A 317 -1.09 -13.68 39.83
N ASN A 318 -1.81 -13.68 38.69
CA ASN A 318 -1.41 -14.37 37.46
C ASN A 318 -1.39 -13.45 36.21
N LEU A 319 -1.31 -12.13 36.40
CA LEU A 319 -1.36 -11.18 35.30
C LEU A 319 -0.12 -11.30 34.38
N GLU A 320 -0.35 -11.62 33.11
CA GLU A 320 0.71 -11.67 32.07
C GLU A 320 0.70 -10.44 31.15
N LYS A 321 -0.43 -9.74 31.01
CA LYS A 321 -0.57 -8.62 30.06
C LYS A 321 -1.31 -7.43 30.66
N LEU A 322 -0.73 -6.25 30.51
CA LEU A 322 -1.30 -4.99 30.97
C LEU A 322 -1.38 -3.98 29.82
N HIS A 323 -2.61 -3.58 29.48
CA HIS A 323 -2.89 -2.58 28.44
C HIS A 323 -3.51 -1.34 29.08
N ILE A 324 -2.92 -0.16 28.87
CA ILE A 324 -3.38 1.11 29.46
C ILE A 324 -3.48 2.16 28.36
N ARG A 325 -4.69 2.65 28.06
CA ARG A 325 -4.92 3.58 26.93
C ARG A 325 -5.69 4.85 27.32
N HIS A 326 -5.31 6.01 26.78
CA HIS A 326 -6.05 7.28 26.97
C HIS A 326 -6.29 7.70 28.44
N MET A 327 -5.46 7.26 29.38
CA MET A 327 -5.62 7.54 30.81
C MET A 327 -5.06 8.92 31.17
N LYS A 328 -5.78 9.98 30.79
CA LYS A 328 -5.33 11.38 30.89
C LYS A 328 -4.85 11.84 32.27
N ASN A 329 -5.36 11.28 33.36
CA ASN A 329 -5.00 11.68 34.74
C ASN A 329 -3.97 10.76 35.41
N LEU A 330 -3.54 9.69 34.72
CA LEU A 330 -2.56 8.74 35.22
C LEU A 330 -1.17 9.40 35.28
N LYS A 331 -0.54 9.36 36.46
CA LYS A 331 0.79 9.93 36.71
C LYS A 331 1.88 8.87 36.83
N GLU A 332 1.49 7.69 37.29
CA GLU A 332 2.36 6.55 37.57
C GLU A 332 1.56 5.24 37.44
N ILE A 333 2.24 4.13 37.17
CA ILE A 333 1.61 2.79 37.17
C ILE A 333 2.03 2.05 38.45
N TRP A 334 3.34 2.00 38.71
CA TRP A 334 3.95 1.34 39.86
C TRP A 334 4.24 2.35 40.99
N PRO A 335 4.17 1.93 42.27
CA PRO A 335 4.71 2.71 43.37
C PRO A 335 6.26 2.75 43.31
N CYS A 336 6.89 3.65 44.07
CA CYS A 336 8.34 3.77 44.09
C CYS A 336 9.04 2.77 45.03
N GLU A 337 8.31 2.16 45.98
CA GLU A 337 8.89 1.31 47.02
C GLU A 337 8.88 -0.17 46.60
N LEU A 338 10.07 -0.75 46.36
CA LEU A 338 10.24 -2.15 45.96
C LEU A 338 9.54 -3.15 46.90
N SER A 339 9.60 -2.89 48.21
CA SER A 339 8.93 -3.66 49.28
C SER A 339 7.40 -3.70 49.18
N ILE A 340 6.79 -2.77 48.44
CA ILE A 340 5.37 -2.78 48.12
C ILE A 340 5.13 -3.56 46.83
N ILE A 341 5.98 -3.40 45.81
CA ILE A 341 5.79 -4.07 44.51
C ILE A 341 6.00 -5.59 44.61
N GLU A 342 6.89 -6.06 45.48
CA GLU A 342 7.04 -7.49 45.81
C GLU A 342 5.71 -8.14 46.26
N LYS A 343 4.81 -7.38 46.92
CA LYS A 343 3.50 -7.87 47.36
C LYS A 343 2.46 -7.94 46.23
N ILE A 344 2.67 -7.22 45.13
CA ILE A 344 1.72 -7.12 44.01
C ILE A 344 1.79 -8.37 43.10
N ASN A 345 2.88 -9.15 43.19
CA ASN A 345 3.14 -10.35 42.39
C ASN A 345 2.97 -10.15 40.87
N VAL A 346 3.67 -9.15 40.32
CA VAL A 346 3.74 -8.87 38.87
C VAL A 346 4.80 -9.68 38.12
N SER A 347 5.39 -10.69 38.77
CA SER A 347 6.48 -11.53 38.25
C SER A 347 6.14 -12.32 36.98
N LEU A 348 4.86 -12.40 36.63
CA LEU A 348 4.33 -13.11 35.47
C LEU A 348 4.06 -12.20 34.26
N LEU A 349 4.19 -10.87 34.39
CA LEU A 349 4.00 -9.94 33.27
C LEU A 349 4.99 -10.22 32.14
N ARG A 350 4.45 -10.42 30.94
CA ARG A 350 5.13 -10.62 29.66
C ARG A 350 5.01 -9.41 28.74
N THR A 351 3.87 -8.71 28.78
CA THR A 351 3.59 -7.59 27.87
C THR A 351 3.04 -6.38 28.62
N ILE A 352 3.64 -5.22 28.39
CA ILE A 352 3.11 -3.93 28.85
C ILE A 352 2.91 -3.03 27.62
N GLU A 353 1.67 -2.56 27.42
CA GLU A 353 1.29 -1.63 26.36
C GLU A 353 0.69 -0.36 26.98
N VAL A 354 1.30 0.80 26.73
CA VAL A 354 0.80 2.10 27.21
C VAL A 354 0.62 3.06 26.05
N THR A 355 -0.60 3.59 25.88
CA THR A 355 -0.97 4.43 24.73
C THR A 355 -1.71 5.70 25.16
N ASP A 356 -1.37 6.87 24.62
CA ASP A 356 -2.10 8.13 24.88
C ASP A 356 -2.21 8.53 26.38
N CYS A 357 -1.16 8.27 27.15
CA CYS A 357 -1.09 8.55 28.59
C CYS A 357 -0.17 9.75 28.87
N ASP A 358 -0.55 10.93 28.39
CA ASP A 358 0.33 12.11 28.37
C ASP A 358 0.83 12.61 29.73
N ASN A 359 0.14 12.35 30.83
CA ASN A 359 0.57 12.76 32.18
C ASN A 359 1.44 11.73 32.91
N LEU A 360 1.69 10.56 32.30
CA LEU A 360 2.59 9.54 32.86
C LEU A 360 4.03 10.05 32.79
N VAL A 361 4.63 10.36 33.93
CA VAL A 361 5.96 11.01 33.98
C VAL A 361 7.09 10.00 33.83
N ASN A 362 6.95 8.83 34.45
CA ASN A 362 7.87 7.71 34.32
C ASN A 362 7.03 6.44 34.13
N LEU A 363 7.48 5.54 33.23
CA LEU A 363 6.91 4.20 33.18
C LEU A 363 7.35 3.40 34.42
N PHE A 364 8.66 3.36 34.68
CA PHE A 364 9.26 2.74 35.86
C PHE A 364 9.93 3.83 36.71
N PRO A 365 9.39 4.18 37.90
CA PRO A 365 9.99 5.22 38.75
C PRO A 365 11.33 4.77 39.36
N CYS A 366 11.46 3.47 39.66
CA CYS A 366 12.63 2.80 40.22
C CYS A 366 13.08 1.65 39.33
N ASN A 367 14.20 1.01 39.67
CA ASN A 367 14.80 -0.09 38.91
C ASN A 367 13.82 -1.28 38.75
N PRO A 368 13.42 -1.66 37.52
CA PRO A 368 12.45 -2.74 37.31
C PRO A 368 13.06 -4.16 37.33
N LEU A 369 14.41 -4.28 37.40
CA LEU A 369 15.10 -5.57 37.29
C LEU A 369 14.63 -6.66 38.27
N PRO A 370 14.29 -6.36 39.56
CA PRO A 370 13.78 -7.38 40.48
C PRO A 370 12.36 -7.87 40.14
N LEU A 371 11.60 -7.12 39.36
CA LEU A 371 10.13 -7.19 39.31
C LEU A 371 9.58 -7.85 38.05
N LEU A 372 10.33 -7.75 36.95
CA LEU A 372 9.86 -8.03 35.59
C LEU A 372 10.66 -9.15 34.90
N SER A 373 10.98 -10.20 35.65
CA SER A 373 11.82 -11.32 35.18
C SER A 373 11.27 -12.07 33.96
N LYS A 374 9.95 -12.00 33.72
CA LYS A 374 9.27 -12.57 32.55
C LYS A 374 8.79 -11.56 31.50
N LEU A 375 9.06 -10.25 31.67
CA LEU A 375 8.65 -9.26 30.68
C LEU A 375 9.41 -9.52 29.38
N GLU A 376 8.68 -9.69 28.28
CA GLU A 376 9.21 -10.03 26.95
C GLU A 376 9.06 -8.83 25.99
N ASP A 377 7.91 -8.13 26.04
CA ASP A 377 7.57 -7.03 25.14
C ASP A 377 7.14 -5.76 25.90
N LEU A 378 7.73 -4.62 25.54
CA LEU A 378 7.37 -3.31 26.06
C LEU A 378 7.03 -2.34 24.92
N GLN A 379 5.79 -1.83 24.91
CA GLN A 379 5.28 -0.92 23.88
C GLN A 379 4.71 0.36 24.49
N LEU A 380 5.21 1.51 24.03
CA LEU A 380 4.70 2.82 24.41
C LEU A 380 4.38 3.65 23.17
N GLN A 381 3.21 4.27 23.15
CA GLN A 381 2.78 5.14 22.06
C GLN A 381 2.14 6.43 22.59
N ARG A 382 2.52 7.60 22.07
CA ARG A 382 1.89 8.91 22.40
C ARG A 382 1.79 9.18 23.92
N CYS A 383 2.88 8.98 24.67
CA CYS A 383 2.94 9.34 26.10
C CYS A 383 3.86 10.55 26.29
N GLY A 384 3.30 11.75 26.19
CA GLY A 384 4.04 13.00 26.07
C GLY A 384 4.97 13.37 27.24
N SER A 385 4.68 13.00 28.49
CA SER A 385 5.51 13.40 29.65
C SER A 385 6.74 12.54 29.92
N ILE A 386 6.84 11.34 29.34
CA ILE A 386 7.95 10.41 29.62
C ILE A 386 9.26 11.00 29.08
N LYS A 387 10.22 11.26 29.97
CA LYS A 387 11.57 11.77 29.62
C LYS A 387 12.63 10.67 29.57
N VAL A 388 12.49 9.68 30.44
CA VAL A 388 13.38 8.52 30.60
C VAL A 388 12.48 7.30 30.73
N LEU A 389 12.80 6.20 30.04
CA LEU A 389 12.00 4.97 30.15
C LEU A 389 12.43 4.11 31.35
N PHE A 390 13.74 3.92 31.52
CA PHE A 390 14.35 3.14 32.59
C PHE A 390 15.26 4.03 33.46
N ASN A 391 14.86 4.29 34.71
CA ASN A 391 15.63 5.06 35.70
C ASN A 391 16.28 4.10 36.71
N ILE A 392 17.60 3.90 36.62
CA ILE A 392 18.37 2.95 37.44
C ILE A 392 19.21 3.74 38.46
N ASN A 393 19.12 3.42 39.75
CA ASN A 393 19.88 4.11 40.79
C ASN A 393 20.78 3.12 41.57
N MET A 394 22.09 3.19 41.31
CA MET A 394 23.11 2.29 41.87
C MET A 394 23.40 2.47 43.36
N ASP A 395 22.77 3.46 44.01
CA ASP A 395 23.00 3.82 45.41
C ASP A 395 21.82 3.48 46.33
N CYS A 396 20.69 3.00 45.78
CA CYS A 396 19.49 2.61 46.54
C CYS A 396 19.26 1.10 46.62
N ASP A 397 19.81 0.32 45.69
CA ASP A 397 19.56 -1.12 45.60
C ASP A 397 20.68 -1.92 46.27
N GLY A 398 20.31 -2.95 47.03
CA GLY A 398 21.21 -4.08 47.27
C GLY A 398 21.67 -4.61 45.92
N GLY A 399 22.99 -4.84 45.77
CA GLY A 399 23.66 -4.84 44.47
C GLY A 399 22.98 -5.68 43.38
N ILE A 400 23.15 -5.26 42.12
CA ILE A 400 22.67 -5.96 40.91
C ILE A 400 23.30 -7.37 40.86
N GLY A 401 22.62 -8.32 41.50
CA GLY A 401 22.96 -9.73 41.53
C GLY A 401 21.95 -10.53 40.73
N GLU A 402 22.40 -11.12 39.63
CA GLU A 402 21.71 -12.17 38.85
C GLU A 402 20.22 -11.95 38.50
N SER A 403 19.75 -10.70 38.43
CA SER A 403 18.36 -10.37 38.08
C SER A 403 18.11 -10.53 36.57
N LYS A 404 17.75 -11.76 36.17
CA LYS A 404 17.44 -12.15 34.80
C LYS A 404 16.14 -11.50 34.31
N CYS A 405 16.24 -10.47 33.48
CA CYS A 405 15.11 -9.97 32.68
C CYS A 405 14.90 -10.85 31.43
N SER A 406 13.67 -10.96 30.95
CA SER A 406 13.34 -11.68 29.71
C SER A 406 13.08 -10.75 28.50
N LEU A 407 13.35 -9.46 28.66
CA LEU A 407 12.91 -8.41 27.73
C LEU A 407 13.60 -8.61 26.37
N ARG A 408 12.79 -8.75 25.31
CA ARG A 408 13.23 -8.96 23.92
C ARG A 408 12.99 -7.74 23.05
N SER A 409 11.88 -7.04 23.24
CA SER A 409 11.47 -5.93 22.37
C SER A 409 11.11 -4.68 23.17
N ILE A 410 11.65 -3.55 22.74
CA ILE A 410 11.35 -2.23 23.28
C ILE A 410 10.90 -1.32 22.14
N GLN A 411 9.65 -0.88 22.16
CA GLN A 411 9.07 0.03 21.18
C GLN A 411 8.60 1.33 21.85
N ALA A 412 9.16 2.46 21.42
CA ALA A 412 8.80 3.80 21.91
C ALA A 412 8.43 4.72 20.74
N ASN A 413 7.12 4.96 20.56
CA ASN A 413 6.55 5.67 19.42
C ASN A 413 5.88 6.99 19.86
N GLN A 414 6.16 8.10 19.18
CA GLN A 414 5.57 9.42 19.42
C GLN A 414 5.74 9.92 20.89
N LEU A 415 6.82 9.53 21.58
CA LEU A 415 7.12 10.01 22.93
C LEU A 415 7.84 11.36 22.88
N GLY A 416 7.06 12.45 22.82
CA GLY A 416 7.55 13.80 22.49
C GLY A 416 8.70 14.32 23.36
N ASN A 417 8.68 14.03 24.68
CA ASN A 417 9.72 14.46 25.61
C ASN A 417 10.78 13.38 25.93
N LEU A 418 10.71 12.18 25.32
CA LEU A 418 11.69 11.11 25.60
C LEU A 418 13.08 11.58 25.15
N ARG A 419 14.02 11.63 26.09
CA ARG A 419 15.43 12.01 25.86
C ARG A 419 16.36 10.80 25.87
N GLU A 420 16.08 9.85 26.76
CA GLU A 420 16.98 8.75 27.12
C GLU A 420 16.19 7.44 27.27
N LEU A 421 16.75 6.32 26.81
CA LEU A 421 16.12 5.02 27.03
C LEU A 421 16.44 4.50 28.44
N TRP A 422 17.74 4.49 28.80
CA TRP A 422 18.24 4.21 30.15
C TRP A 422 19.00 5.42 30.72
N SER A 423 18.67 5.80 31.96
CA SER A 423 19.38 6.84 32.73
C SER A 423 19.84 6.27 34.07
N ILE A 424 21.13 6.40 34.37
CA ILE A 424 21.77 5.74 35.52
C ILE A 424 22.41 6.75 36.46
N LYS A 425 22.12 6.60 37.74
CA LYS A 425 22.63 7.45 38.83
C LYS A 425 23.53 6.62 39.76
N GLY A 426 24.54 7.28 40.35
CA GLY A 426 25.51 6.67 41.27
C GLY A 426 26.84 6.18 40.66
N VAL A 427 27.07 6.42 39.35
CA VAL A 427 28.31 5.98 38.65
C VAL A 427 29.53 6.88 38.97
N ASN A 428 29.36 7.95 39.73
CA ASN A 428 30.39 8.98 39.95
C ASN A 428 31.57 8.54 40.82
N ASN A 429 31.46 7.41 41.52
CA ASN A 429 32.60 6.81 42.22
C ASN A 429 33.56 6.17 41.21
N LEU A 430 34.82 6.60 41.21
CA LEU A 430 35.86 6.19 40.24
C LEU A 430 36.04 4.66 40.13
N SER A 431 35.72 3.91 41.18
CA SER A 431 35.73 2.44 41.21
C SER A 431 34.58 1.76 40.46
N LYS A 432 33.50 2.47 40.10
CA LYS A 432 32.29 1.94 39.44
C LYS A 432 32.28 2.10 37.91
N ARG A 433 33.27 2.76 37.29
CA ARG A 433 33.28 3.05 35.83
C ARG A 433 33.31 1.81 34.91
N HIS A 434 33.77 0.67 35.40
CA HIS A 434 33.85 -0.59 34.65
C HIS A 434 32.75 -1.61 35.06
N LEU A 435 31.70 -1.19 35.78
CA LEU A 435 30.57 -2.07 36.07
C LEU A 435 29.75 -2.32 34.80
N LEU A 436 29.77 -3.57 34.33
CA LEU A 436 28.85 -4.09 33.33
C LEU A 436 27.43 -4.15 33.94
N ILE A 437 26.45 -3.54 33.29
CA ILE A 437 25.04 -3.72 33.62
C ILE A 437 24.55 -4.98 32.91
N ASP A 438 24.61 -6.11 33.62
CA ASP A 438 23.89 -7.33 33.26
C ASP A 438 22.39 -7.21 33.66
N GLY A 439 21.55 -7.99 33.00
CA GLY A 439 20.10 -8.03 33.16
C GLY A 439 19.35 -7.87 31.84
N PHE A 440 19.89 -7.11 30.88
CA PHE A 440 19.24 -6.83 29.58
C PHE A 440 19.77 -7.66 28.40
N HIS A 441 20.59 -8.68 28.66
CA HIS A 441 21.31 -9.45 27.63
C HIS A 441 20.42 -10.11 26.56
N ARG A 442 19.11 -10.25 26.81
CA ARG A 442 18.10 -10.87 25.92
C ARG A 442 17.35 -9.89 25.01
N VAL A 443 17.63 -8.59 25.10
CA VAL A 443 16.97 -7.58 24.25
C VAL A 443 17.45 -7.76 22.81
N GLU A 444 16.54 -8.12 21.92
CA GLU A 444 16.80 -8.40 20.51
C GLU A 444 16.57 -7.17 19.62
N TYR A 445 15.58 -6.33 19.95
CA TYR A 445 15.17 -5.19 19.14
C TYR A 445 14.84 -3.94 19.97
N ILE A 446 15.36 -2.79 19.51
CA ILE A 446 15.03 -1.47 20.03
C ILE A 446 14.49 -0.62 18.87
N GLU A 447 13.22 -0.19 18.97
CA GLU A 447 12.56 0.66 17.99
C GLU A 447 12.09 1.96 18.64
N ILE A 448 12.54 3.10 18.10
CA ILE A 448 12.21 4.44 18.61
C ILE A 448 11.75 5.32 17.44
N THR A 449 10.47 5.70 17.41
CA THR A 449 9.84 6.37 16.26
C THR A 449 9.17 7.68 16.65
N THR A 450 9.41 8.76 15.91
CA THR A 450 8.83 10.11 16.12
C THR A 450 9.07 10.71 17.54
N CYS A 451 10.14 10.29 18.22
CA CYS A 451 10.53 10.79 19.54
C CYS A 451 11.44 12.03 19.45
N LYS A 452 10.84 13.20 19.17
CA LYS A 452 11.53 14.47 18.82
C LYS A 452 12.64 14.90 19.77
N SER A 453 12.56 14.57 21.06
CA SER A 453 13.56 14.94 22.07
C SER A 453 14.68 13.89 22.26
N PHE A 454 14.65 12.76 21.56
CA PHE A 454 15.51 11.62 21.83
C PHE A 454 16.96 11.90 21.46
N ARG A 455 17.88 11.65 22.40
CA ARG A 455 19.31 11.96 22.30
C ARG A 455 20.20 10.73 22.40
N ASN A 456 20.00 9.90 23.43
CA ASN A 456 20.91 8.79 23.74
C ASN A 456 20.13 7.53 24.10
N ILE A 457 20.66 6.35 23.76
CA ILE A 457 20.17 5.09 24.33
C ILE A 457 20.54 5.02 25.83
N PHE A 458 21.75 5.43 26.22
CA PHE A 458 22.25 5.39 27.60
C PHE A 458 22.77 6.74 28.08
N THR A 459 22.45 7.11 29.32
CA THR A 459 23.10 8.22 30.04
C THR A 459 23.61 7.71 31.41
N PRO A 460 24.92 7.89 31.74
CA PRO A 460 25.97 8.45 30.89
C PRO A 460 26.32 7.54 29.70
N VAL A 461 26.74 8.15 28.59
CA VAL A 461 27.02 7.43 27.33
C VAL A 461 28.21 6.46 27.41
N THR A 462 29.02 6.57 28.47
CA THR A 462 30.14 5.68 28.79
C THR A 462 29.74 4.45 29.62
N THR A 463 28.46 4.20 29.87
CA THR A 463 28.04 3.00 30.61
C THR A 463 28.16 1.76 29.73
N ASN A 464 28.77 0.70 30.28
CA ASN A 464 28.83 -0.61 29.65
C ASN A 464 27.57 -1.43 29.97
N PHE A 465 26.83 -1.84 28.93
CA PHE A 465 25.63 -2.67 29.03
C PHE A 465 25.86 -4.01 28.34
N ASP A 466 25.38 -5.10 28.94
CA ASP A 466 25.32 -6.37 28.24
C ASP A 466 24.04 -6.43 27.38
N LEU A 467 24.17 -6.14 26.08
CA LEU A 467 23.12 -6.35 25.08
C LEU A 467 23.57 -7.39 24.03
N ARG A 468 24.14 -8.52 24.48
CA ARG A 468 24.73 -9.52 23.59
C ARG A 468 23.74 -10.18 22.61
N GLU A 469 22.43 -10.23 22.88
CA GLU A 469 21.43 -10.77 21.92
C GLU A 469 20.83 -9.70 20.98
N LEU A 470 21.27 -8.43 21.06
CA LEU A 470 20.71 -7.32 20.27
C LEU A 470 21.02 -7.48 18.77
N LYS A 471 19.96 -7.57 17.96
CA LYS A 471 20.01 -7.77 16.50
C LYS A 471 19.67 -6.50 15.74
N GLY A 472 18.77 -5.66 16.24
CA GLY A 472 18.28 -4.47 15.52
C GLY A 472 18.11 -3.24 16.40
N ILE A 473 18.64 -2.11 15.92
CA ILE A 473 18.36 -0.76 16.44
C ILE A 473 17.74 0.05 15.29
N TRP A 474 16.48 0.46 15.45
CA TRP A 474 15.77 1.28 14.48
C TRP A 474 15.31 2.58 15.14
N ILE A 475 15.89 3.71 14.76
CA ILE A 475 15.54 5.01 15.32
C ILE A 475 15.19 5.97 14.20
N ASN A 476 13.95 6.44 14.18
CA ASN A 476 13.44 7.40 13.21
C ASN A 476 12.83 8.60 13.92
N ASN A 477 13.41 9.78 13.73
CA ASN A 477 12.91 11.00 14.34
C ASN A 477 12.03 11.87 13.42
N ASP A 478 11.33 11.26 12.45
CA ASP A 478 10.41 12.00 11.57
C ASP A 478 9.32 12.70 12.38
N GLY A 479 9.34 14.03 12.33
CA GLY A 479 8.45 14.89 13.08
C GLY A 479 7.27 15.30 12.23
N GLU A 480 6.08 14.78 12.53
CA GLU A 480 4.79 15.03 11.84
C GLU A 480 4.78 16.22 10.89
N THR A 481 5.11 15.97 9.62
CA THR A 481 4.84 16.91 8.56
C THR A 481 3.39 16.75 8.11
N ARG A 482 2.60 17.83 8.27
CA ARG A 482 1.19 17.99 7.83
C ARG A 482 0.08 17.47 8.76
N ARG A 483 -0.16 18.20 9.86
CA ARG A 483 -1.48 18.77 10.20
C ARG A 483 -1.30 19.93 11.20
N ASN A 484 -2.28 20.83 11.29
CA ASN A 484 -2.34 21.98 12.23
C ASN A 484 -1.41 23.18 11.96
N ASN A 485 -1.31 23.60 10.69
CA ASN A 485 -0.90 24.98 10.34
C ASN A 485 -2.04 25.97 10.65
N GLU A 486 -2.22 26.34 11.91
CA GLU A 486 -2.88 27.61 12.30
C GLU A 486 -2.58 27.99 13.77
N VAL A 487 -2.53 27.01 14.68
CA VAL A 487 -2.24 27.24 16.11
C VAL A 487 -0.74 27.44 16.41
N MET A 488 0.15 26.80 15.64
CA MET A 488 1.60 26.81 15.89
C MET A 488 2.33 28.13 15.53
N LYS A 489 1.63 29.17 15.07
CA LYS A 489 2.25 30.51 14.93
C LYS A 489 2.40 31.22 16.28
N SER A 490 1.52 30.97 17.24
CA SER A 490 1.54 31.64 18.55
C SER A 490 2.61 31.06 19.49
N ILE A 491 2.83 29.74 19.46
CA ILE A 491 3.79 29.05 20.34
C ILE A 491 5.25 29.34 19.95
N LYS A 492 5.50 29.71 18.68
CA LYS A 492 6.86 30.03 18.20
C LYS A 492 7.48 31.28 18.83
N GLN A 493 6.69 32.18 19.41
CA GLN A 493 7.21 33.38 20.08
C GLN A 493 7.63 33.15 21.55
N GLU A 494 7.19 32.07 22.20
CA GLU A 494 7.61 31.75 23.58
C GLU A 494 8.79 30.77 23.63
N GLN A 495 9.01 29.96 22.58
CA GLN A 495 10.11 29.00 22.53
C GLN A 495 11.49 29.60 22.22
N GLU A 496 11.58 30.86 21.74
CA GLU A 496 12.89 31.51 21.51
C GLU A 496 13.60 31.96 22.81
N ASN A 497 12.87 32.02 23.95
CA ASN A 497 13.40 32.49 25.23
C ASN A 497 13.92 31.40 26.19
N ILE A 498 13.98 30.12 25.78
CA ILE A 498 14.65 29.05 26.55
C ILE A 498 15.82 28.46 25.75
N LYS A 499 16.80 29.31 25.44
CA LYS A 499 18.18 28.88 25.19
C LYS A 499 18.88 28.59 26.52
N SER A 500 18.49 27.49 27.18
CA SER A 500 19.24 26.96 28.33
C SER A 500 20.38 26.07 27.84
N ASN A 501 21.61 26.41 28.23
CA ASN A 501 22.84 25.68 27.94
C ASN A 501 22.82 24.24 28.49
N GLU A 502 22.41 23.27 27.68
CA GLU A 502 22.78 21.85 27.81
C GLU A 502 23.18 21.34 26.43
N GLY A 503 24.47 21.11 26.22
CA GLY A 503 25.04 20.79 24.90
C GLY A 503 24.36 19.59 24.25
N ALA A 504 23.81 19.80 23.05
CA ALA A 504 23.41 18.69 22.20
C ALA A 504 24.65 17.87 21.82
N SER A 505 24.55 16.54 21.89
CA SER A 505 25.62 15.66 21.44
C SER A 505 25.78 15.81 19.92
N LYS A 506 27.00 16.17 19.48
CA LYS A 506 27.39 16.14 18.06
C LYS A 506 27.60 14.71 17.54
N VAL A 507 27.62 13.72 18.44
CA VAL A 507 27.86 12.29 18.16
C VAL A 507 26.52 11.54 18.21
N GLY A 508 26.35 10.55 17.34
CA GLY A 508 25.12 9.78 17.19
C GLY A 508 24.67 9.00 18.45
N PRO A 509 23.36 8.68 18.55
CA PRO A 509 22.67 8.26 19.79
C PRO A 509 23.12 6.94 20.45
N CYS A 510 24.04 6.19 19.83
CA CYS A 510 24.38 4.81 20.21
C CYS A 510 25.89 4.58 20.49
N ILE A 511 26.76 5.58 20.30
CA ILE A 511 28.04 5.27 19.61
C ILE A 511 29.34 5.55 20.40
N SER A 512 29.33 6.15 21.59
CA SER A 512 30.54 6.15 22.44
C SER A 512 30.85 4.80 23.09
N ASN A 513 30.02 3.76 22.89
CA ASN A 513 30.23 2.44 23.50
C ASN A 513 29.76 1.29 22.60
N ILE A 514 30.24 1.27 21.35
CA ILE A 514 29.93 0.27 20.30
C ILE A 514 30.06 -1.18 20.80
N TYR A 515 31.00 -1.42 21.72
CA TYR A 515 31.26 -2.73 22.33
C TYR A 515 30.07 -3.32 23.11
N SER A 516 29.06 -2.51 23.47
CA SER A 516 27.87 -2.98 24.22
C SER A 516 26.93 -3.90 23.41
N PHE A 517 27.05 -3.93 22.07
CA PHE A 517 26.12 -4.66 21.18
C PHE A 517 26.86 -5.43 20.05
N PRO A 518 27.70 -6.44 20.40
CA PRO A 518 28.59 -7.11 19.44
C PRO A 518 27.87 -7.87 18.31
N ASN A 519 26.65 -8.36 18.55
CA ASN A 519 25.86 -9.16 17.61
C ASN A 519 24.84 -8.35 16.78
N LEU A 520 24.93 -7.02 16.80
CA LEU A 520 24.02 -6.13 16.05
C LEU A 520 24.09 -6.44 14.55
N ARG A 521 22.94 -6.73 13.93
CA ARG A 521 22.80 -7.03 12.49
C ARG A 521 22.24 -5.87 11.68
N GLN A 522 21.36 -5.07 12.27
CA GLN A 522 20.72 -3.94 11.58
C GLN A 522 20.81 -2.66 12.40
N LEU A 523 21.34 -1.59 11.79
CA LEU A 523 21.32 -0.25 12.33
C LEU A 523 20.59 0.69 11.35
N LYS A 524 19.47 1.27 11.79
CA LYS A 524 18.67 2.21 10.99
C LYS A 524 18.52 3.52 11.74
N LEU A 525 19.06 4.61 11.18
CA LEU A 525 19.13 5.94 11.79
C LEU A 525 18.55 6.98 10.84
N TRP A 526 17.34 7.45 11.12
CA TRP A 526 16.61 8.39 10.28
C TRP A 526 16.29 9.70 11.01
N ASN A 527 16.44 10.83 10.32
CA ASN A 527 16.03 12.18 10.75
C ASN A 527 16.82 12.82 11.93
N PHE A 528 18.08 12.47 12.15
CA PHE A 528 18.94 13.18 13.11
C PHE A 528 19.72 14.32 12.46
N LYS A 529 19.19 15.54 12.56
CA LYS A 529 19.82 16.73 11.96
C LYS A 529 21.03 17.27 12.72
N GLU A 530 21.13 17.04 14.02
CA GLU A 530 22.20 17.59 14.88
C GLU A 530 23.47 16.72 14.91
N VAL A 531 23.40 15.49 14.42
CA VAL A 531 24.50 14.51 14.48
C VAL A 531 25.52 14.80 13.38
N GLU A 532 26.74 15.15 13.77
CA GLU A 532 27.88 15.41 12.88
C GLU A 532 28.65 14.13 12.52
N VAL A 533 28.62 13.13 13.41
CA VAL A 533 29.38 11.87 13.31
C VAL A 533 28.49 10.69 13.74
N VAL A 534 28.42 9.65 12.91
CA VAL A 534 27.80 8.37 13.31
C VAL A 534 28.80 7.56 14.15
N PHE A 535 29.75 6.87 13.52
CA PHE A 535 30.78 6.08 14.20
C PHE A 535 32.01 6.93 14.55
N GLU A 536 32.14 7.31 15.82
CA GLU A 536 33.40 7.81 16.39
C GLU A 536 34.15 6.63 17.02
N ILE A 537 35.32 6.29 16.45
CA ILE A 537 36.10 5.12 16.84
C ILE A 537 37.44 5.60 17.41
N GLU A 538 37.58 5.53 18.74
CA GLU A 538 38.81 5.82 19.44
C GLU A 538 39.68 4.55 19.59
N PRO A 539 41.00 4.62 19.35
CA PRO A 539 41.90 3.49 19.59
C PRO A 539 42.06 3.28 21.10
N ILE A 540 41.90 2.03 21.56
CA ILE A 540 42.07 1.67 22.97
C ILE A 540 43.56 1.72 23.32
N GLU A 541 43.98 2.72 24.11
CA GLU A 541 45.39 2.91 24.49
C GLU A 541 45.89 1.94 25.58
N SER A 542 45.01 1.15 26.21
CA SER A 542 45.39 0.29 27.36
C SER A 542 44.54 -0.97 27.56
N VAL A 543 44.79 -2.02 26.76
CA VAL A 543 44.55 -3.42 27.18
C VAL A 543 45.79 -4.26 26.87
N THR A 544 46.25 -5.02 27.87
CA THR A 544 47.32 -6.01 27.74
C THR A 544 46.80 -7.25 27.02
N THR A 545 47.38 -7.55 25.85
CA THR A 545 47.54 -8.89 25.27
C THR A 545 46.55 -9.97 25.73
N ASP A 546 45.41 -10.12 25.02
CA ASP A 546 44.93 -11.41 24.46
C ASP A 546 43.59 -11.29 23.70
N ASP A 547 42.74 -10.28 23.99
CA ASP A 547 41.43 -10.15 23.32
C ASP A 547 41.45 -9.26 22.06
N ASN A 548 41.21 -9.87 20.90
CA ASN A 548 40.96 -9.18 19.62
C ASN A 548 39.51 -8.63 19.56
N GLU A 549 39.27 -7.44 20.10
CA GLU A 549 37.93 -6.81 20.08
C GLU A 549 37.51 -6.34 18.67
N GLN A 550 36.81 -7.20 17.92
CA GLN A 550 36.24 -6.87 16.60
C GLN A 550 35.07 -5.86 16.71
N LEU A 551 35.09 -4.79 15.90
CA LEU A 551 33.98 -3.83 15.85
C LEU A 551 32.84 -4.31 14.95
N LEU A 552 31.67 -4.55 15.56
CA LEU A 552 30.41 -4.92 14.90
C LEU A 552 30.58 -5.99 13.78
N PRO A 553 31.21 -7.13 14.07
CA PRO A 553 31.53 -8.13 13.04
C PRO A 553 30.27 -8.74 12.39
N TYR A 554 29.11 -8.70 13.07
CA TYR A 554 27.84 -9.24 12.60
C TYR A 554 26.89 -8.23 11.95
N LEU A 555 27.29 -6.95 11.77
CA LEU A 555 26.43 -5.95 11.14
C LEU A 555 26.21 -6.30 9.66
N GLU A 556 24.95 -6.47 9.24
CA GLU A 556 24.55 -6.88 7.87
C GLU A 556 24.00 -5.71 7.05
N GLU A 557 23.28 -4.79 7.70
CA GLU A 557 22.57 -3.65 7.10
C GLU A 557 22.80 -2.35 7.89
N LEU A 558 23.20 -1.30 7.17
CA LEU A 558 23.29 0.08 7.66
C LEU A 558 22.41 0.99 6.80
N ASP A 559 21.33 1.54 7.38
CA ASP A 559 20.40 2.44 6.70
C ASP A 559 20.38 3.82 7.38
N ILE A 560 20.92 4.84 6.71
CA ILE A 560 21.11 6.20 7.24
C ILE A 560 20.31 7.17 6.37
N ARG A 561 19.38 7.94 6.96
CA ARG A 561 18.54 8.88 6.19
C ARG A 561 18.33 10.23 6.88
N HIS A 562 18.22 11.29 6.09
CA HIS A 562 17.88 12.64 6.57
C HIS A 562 18.83 13.17 7.67
N MET A 563 20.12 12.84 7.57
CA MET A 563 21.16 13.32 8.47
C MET A 563 21.78 14.60 7.88
N ASP A 564 21.07 15.72 7.99
CA ASP A 564 21.44 16.96 7.27
C ASP A 564 22.89 17.44 7.58
N ASN A 565 23.30 17.49 8.86
CA ASN A 565 24.63 17.98 9.29
C ASN A 565 25.73 16.90 9.37
N MET A 566 25.44 15.65 8.99
CA MET A 566 26.40 14.55 9.12
C MET A 566 27.60 14.79 8.20
N SER A 567 28.79 14.83 8.79
CA SER A 567 30.07 15.06 8.10
C SER A 567 30.82 13.76 7.81
N HIS A 568 30.73 12.77 8.72
CA HIS A 568 31.41 11.48 8.60
C HIS A 568 30.48 10.36 9.09
N VAL A 569 30.35 9.27 8.31
CA VAL A 569 29.74 8.03 8.82
C VAL A 569 30.72 7.30 9.73
N TRP A 570 32.02 7.28 9.39
CA TRP A 570 33.08 6.77 10.26
C TRP A 570 34.18 7.82 10.44
N LYS A 571 34.50 8.14 11.70
CA LYS A 571 35.55 9.05 12.13
C LYS A 571 36.52 8.26 13.01
N CYS A 572 37.70 7.98 12.48
CA CYS A 572 38.76 7.23 13.14
C CYS A 572 40.13 7.67 12.64
N ASN A 573 41.17 7.55 13.47
CA ASN A 573 42.54 7.54 12.95
C ASN A 573 42.87 6.13 12.41
N TRP A 574 42.48 5.90 11.15
CA TRP A 574 42.60 4.60 10.48
C TRP A 574 44.02 4.04 10.45
N ASN A 575 45.05 4.89 10.46
CA ASN A 575 46.45 4.45 10.53
C ASN A 575 46.75 3.78 11.87
N ASN A 576 46.37 4.41 12.99
CA ASN A 576 46.55 3.80 14.32
C ASN A 576 45.67 2.56 14.48
N PHE A 577 44.43 2.61 13.99
CA PHE A 577 43.46 1.51 14.12
C PHE A 577 43.93 0.21 13.45
N LEU A 578 44.38 0.29 12.18
CA LEU A 578 44.84 -0.89 11.43
C LEU A 578 46.22 -1.41 11.86
N ILE A 579 47.01 -0.60 12.58
CA ILE A 579 48.26 -1.06 13.21
C ILE A 579 47.97 -1.87 14.47
N LEU A 580 46.87 -1.58 15.18
CA LEU A 580 46.52 -2.19 16.46
C LEU A 580 45.59 -3.41 16.35
N GLN A 581 44.70 -3.49 15.36
CA GLN A 581 43.73 -4.59 15.24
C GLN A 581 43.99 -5.53 14.04
N GLN A 582 44.12 -6.83 14.31
CA GLN A 582 44.18 -7.88 13.28
C GLN A 582 42.79 -8.45 12.93
N GLN A 583 42.14 -7.80 11.96
CA GLN A 583 41.08 -8.31 11.07
C GLN A 583 39.63 -8.49 11.59
N GLU A 584 38.69 -8.41 10.63
CA GLU A 584 37.23 -8.70 10.66
C GLU A 584 36.24 -7.67 11.24
N SER A 585 36.67 -6.46 11.63
CA SER A 585 35.72 -5.35 11.92
C SER A 585 34.82 -5.01 10.71
N PHE A 586 33.51 -4.86 10.93
CA PHE A 586 32.45 -4.70 9.91
C PHE A 586 32.39 -5.78 8.81
N HIS A 587 32.99 -6.96 9.01
CA HIS A 587 33.17 -7.96 7.94
C HIS A 587 31.86 -8.41 7.28
N ASN A 588 30.76 -8.58 8.03
CA ASN A 588 29.49 -9.05 7.48
C ASN A 588 28.63 -7.96 6.82
N LEU A 589 29.08 -6.71 6.71
CA LEU A 589 28.26 -5.60 6.21
C LEU A 589 27.98 -5.75 4.72
N THR A 590 26.78 -6.24 4.39
CA THR A 590 26.36 -6.53 3.01
C THR A 590 25.67 -5.37 2.32
N THR A 591 24.98 -4.51 3.08
CA THR A 591 24.08 -3.49 2.54
C THR A 591 24.27 -2.16 3.24
N ILE A 592 24.61 -1.13 2.47
CA ILE A 592 24.63 0.26 2.92
C ILE A 592 23.61 1.05 2.08
N HIS A 593 22.67 1.69 2.77
CA HIS A 593 21.71 2.60 2.18
C HIS A 593 21.86 3.98 2.85
N MET A 594 22.18 5.00 2.06
CA MET A 594 22.26 6.37 2.54
C MET A 594 21.35 7.26 1.70
N SER A 595 20.49 8.07 2.31
CA SER A 595 19.70 9.04 1.54
C SER A 595 19.35 10.35 2.25
N SER A 596 19.27 11.45 1.50
CA SER A 596 18.97 12.78 2.04
C SER A 596 19.98 13.25 3.12
N CYS A 597 21.27 12.93 2.94
CA CYS A 597 22.36 13.33 3.84
C CYS A 597 23.18 14.43 3.17
N LYS A 598 23.05 15.68 3.61
CA LYS A 598 23.51 16.83 2.82
C LYS A 598 24.98 17.17 3.01
N SER A 599 25.47 17.29 4.25
CA SER A 599 26.82 17.80 4.53
C SER A 599 27.97 16.79 4.36
N ILE A 600 27.69 15.54 3.99
CA ILE A 600 28.73 14.51 3.83
C ILE A 600 29.39 14.65 2.46
N LYS A 601 30.72 14.84 2.43
CA LYS A 601 31.49 15.04 1.20
C LYS A 601 31.99 13.74 0.56
N TYR A 602 32.22 12.72 1.38
CA TYR A 602 32.68 11.40 0.97
C TYR A 602 32.21 10.35 1.97
N LEU A 603 31.97 9.11 1.53
CA LEU A 603 31.42 8.06 2.38
C LEU A 603 32.52 7.18 3.02
N PHE A 604 33.59 6.88 2.27
CA PHE A 604 34.66 5.98 2.72
C PHE A 604 36.05 6.62 2.60
N SER A 605 36.92 6.33 3.58
CA SER A 605 38.36 6.40 3.38
C SER A 605 38.87 5.12 2.68
N PRO A 606 40.04 5.14 2.01
CA PRO A 606 40.63 3.95 1.41
C PRO A 606 40.89 2.83 2.41
N LEU A 607 41.20 3.17 3.66
CA LEU A 607 41.42 2.21 4.73
C LEU A 607 40.11 1.62 5.27
N MET A 608 39.05 2.41 5.44
CA MET A 608 37.71 1.90 5.81
C MET A 608 37.15 0.96 4.73
N ALA A 609 37.32 1.31 3.45
CA ALA A 609 36.83 0.50 2.33
C ALA A 609 37.43 -0.92 2.28
N LYS A 610 38.62 -1.15 2.87
CA LYS A 610 39.24 -2.49 2.97
C LYS A 610 38.53 -3.42 3.97
N LEU A 611 37.88 -2.87 4.99
CA LEU A 611 37.14 -3.63 6.00
C LEU A 611 35.82 -4.19 5.44
N LEU A 612 35.25 -3.50 4.44
CA LEU A 612 33.94 -3.80 3.83
C LEU A 612 34.03 -4.84 2.70
N SER A 613 34.75 -5.95 2.95
CA SER A 613 35.05 -6.95 1.92
C SER A 613 33.82 -7.75 1.43
N ASN A 614 32.76 -7.86 2.25
CA ASN A 614 31.50 -8.53 1.86
C ASN A 614 30.36 -7.57 1.41
N LEU A 615 30.64 -6.28 1.18
CA LEU A 615 29.61 -5.34 0.73
C LEU A 615 29.06 -5.75 -0.64
N LYS A 616 27.75 -5.99 -0.73
CA LYS A 616 27.01 -6.47 -1.93
C LYS A 616 26.14 -5.39 -2.55
N ASN A 617 25.57 -4.51 -1.72
CA ASN A 617 24.63 -3.47 -2.13
C ASN A 617 25.10 -2.12 -1.57
N LEU A 618 25.31 -1.13 -2.45
CA LEU A 618 25.52 0.26 -2.05
C LEU A 618 24.51 1.15 -2.79
N LYS A 619 23.65 1.83 -2.02
CA LYS A 619 22.69 2.81 -2.53
C LYS A 619 22.88 4.15 -1.85
N ILE A 620 23.15 5.19 -2.64
CA ILE A 620 23.29 6.57 -2.18
C ILE A 620 22.32 7.45 -2.98
N ALA A 621 21.45 8.21 -2.31
CA ALA A 621 20.42 9.00 -2.98
C ALA A 621 20.18 10.39 -2.33
N ILE A 622 20.14 11.47 -3.11
CA ILE A 622 19.80 12.82 -2.62
C ILE A 622 20.84 13.31 -1.59
N CYS A 623 22.12 13.21 -1.91
CA CYS A 623 23.22 13.63 -1.03
C CYS A 623 24.08 14.64 -1.79
N ASP A 624 23.60 15.89 -1.87
CA ASP A 624 24.07 16.89 -2.82
C ASP A 624 25.58 17.23 -2.69
N ASP A 625 26.15 17.31 -1.48
CA ASP A 625 27.57 17.70 -1.29
C ASP A 625 28.58 16.53 -1.46
N ILE A 626 28.15 15.32 -1.84
CA ILE A 626 29.09 14.22 -2.12
C ILE A 626 29.88 14.53 -3.38
N GLU A 627 31.19 14.75 -3.23
CA GLU A 627 32.14 15.05 -4.31
C GLU A 627 32.78 13.76 -4.87
N GLU A 628 33.12 12.82 -3.97
CA GLU A 628 33.70 11.50 -4.27
C GLU A 628 33.08 10.46 -3.32
N VAL A 629 32.70 9.25 -3.78
CA VAL A 629 32.17 8.21 -2.86
C VAL A 629 33.28 7.63 -1.97
N VAL A 630 34.49 7.47 -2.51
CA VAL A 630 35.70 7.04 -1.80
C VAL A 630 36.74 8.15 -1.89
N SER A 631 37.11 8.72 -0.75
CA SER A 631 38.09 9.80 -0.64
C SER A 631 39.50 9.36 -1.04
N ASN A 632 40.28 10.27 -1.63
CA ASN A 632 41.71 10.08 -1.88
C ASN A 632 42.61 10.27 -0.63
N ARG A 633 42.03 10.55 0.55
CA ARG A 633 42.77 10.86 1.78
C ARG A 633 42.23 10.07 2.96
N ASP A 634 43.14 9.48 3.74
CA ASP A 634 42.86 9.08 5.12
C ASP A 634 42.99 10.31 6.04
N ASP A 635 42.13 10.41 7.05
CA ASP A 635 41.97 11.64 7.82
C ASP A 635 43.21 12.06 8.62
N LYS A 636 43.59 13.33 8.45
CA LYS A 636 44.62 14.08 9.18
C LYS A 636 46.03 13.48 9.22
N GLY A 637 46.79 13.71 8.15
CA GLY A 637 48.26 13.74 8.17
C GLY A 637 48.83 14.89 7.35
N LYS A 638 49.39 15.92 7.99
CA LYS A 638 50.23 16.94 7.32
C LYS A 638 51.66 16.41 7.19
N GLU A 639 51.88 15.36 6.42
CA GLU A 639 53.24 14.92 6.07
C GLU A 639 53.24 14.12 4.75
N ASN A 640 54.36 14.15 4.03
CA ASN A 640 54.49 13.59 2.67
C ASN A 640 54.64 12.05 2.65
N THR A 641 53.97 11.35 3.56
CA THR A 641 53.86 9.88 3.52
C THR A 641 52.75 9.49 2.54
N ARG A 642 53.09 9.46 1.25
CA ARG A 642 52.34 8.65 0.27
C ARG A 642 52.25 7.23 0.82
N SER A 643 51.06 6.78 1.22
CA SER A 643 50.87 5.41 1.69
C SER A 643 51.20 4.46 0.54
N THR A 644 52.23 3.64 0.72
CA THR A 644 52.78 2.74 -0.32
C THR A 644 51.90 1.49 -0.54
N HIS A 645 50.61 1.57 -0.21
CA HIS A 645 49.62 0.50 -0.33
C HIS A 645 48.95 0.46 -1.71
N THR A 646 49.75 0.66 -2.76
CA THR A 646 49.38 0.46 -4.16
C THR A 646 49.24 -1.05 -4.47
N SER A 647 48.04 -1.63 -4.30
CA SER A 647 47.58 -2.88 -4.96
C SER A 647 46.27 -3.51 -4.40
N ALA A 648 45.70 -3.03 -3.30
CA ALA A 648 44.54 -3.68 -2.68
C ALA A 648 43.23 -3.45 -3.47
N THR A 649 42.56 -4.54 -3.89
CA THR A 649 41.19 -4.50 -4.43
C THR A 649 40.17 -4.19 -3.34
N LEU A 650 39.38 -3.13 -3.53
CA LEU A 650 38.26 -2.77 -2.67
C LEU A 650 36.96 -3.42 -3.18
N PHE A 651 36.02 -3.69 -2.27
CA PHE A 651 34.66 -4.17 -2.56
C PHE A 651 34.55 -5.39 -3.52
N PRO A 652 35.27 -6.52 -3.28
CA PRO A 652 35.41 -7.63 -4.24
C PRO A 652 34.10 -8.37 -4.63
N VAL A 653 33.04 -8.21 -3.84
CA VAL A 653 31.73 -8.86 -4.04
C VAL A 653 30.58 -7.87 -4.27
N LEU A 654 30.86 -6.58 -4.47
CA LEU A 654 29.83 -5.57 -4.73
C LEU A 654 29.08 -5.95 -6.01
N GLY A 655 27.76 -6.15 -5.88
CA GLY A 655 26.89 -6.59 -6.97
C GLY A 655 26.04 -5.46 -7.52
N PHE A 656 25.54 -4.59 -6.63
CA PHE A 656 24.57 -3.54 -6.96
C PHE A 656 25.08 -2.19 -6.46
N LEU A 657 25.26 -1.25 -7.39
CA LEU A 657 25.63 0.14 -7.12
C LEU A 657 24.52 1.06 -7.65
N THR A 658 23.95 1.89 -6.78
CA THR A 658 22.94 2.89 -7.15
C THR A 658 23.33 4.26 -6.62
N LEU A 659 23.51 5.22 -7.51
CA LEU A 659 23.85 6.61 -7.21
C LEU A 659 22.76 7.50 -7.81
N ALA A 660 22.02 8.24 -6.98
CA ALA A 660 20.87 9.03 -7.43
C ALA A 660 20.87 10.45 -6.85
N CYS A 661 20.55 11.47 -7.64
CA CYS A 661 20.46 12.87 -7.19
C CYS A 661 21.73 13.32 -6.43
N LEU A 662 22.91 13.08 -7.00
CA LEU A 662 24.21 13.42 -6.40
C LEU A 662 24.86 14.56 -7.19
N ARG A 663 24.42 15.78 -6.93
CA ARG A 663 24.66 16.93 -7.81
C ARG A 663 26.11 17.39 -7.91
N ASN A 664 26.92 17.22 -6.86
CA ASN A 664 28.34 17.56 -6.88
C ASN A 664 29.28 16.36 -7.16
N LEU A 665 28.74 15.18 -7.50
CA LEU A 665 29.55 13.98 -7.73
C LEU A 665 30.32 14.10 -9.05
N ASN A 666 31.61 14.43 -8.97
CA ASN A 666 32.47 14.59 -10.13
C ASN A 666 33.06 13.25 -10.61
N HIS A 667 33.33 12.32 -9.68
CA HIS A 667 33.98 11.04 -9.96
C HIS A 667 33.43 9.92 -9.06
N ILE A 668 33.19 8.73 -9.64
CA ILE A 668 32.70 7.56 -8.88
C ILE A 668 33.84 6.83 -8.12
N GLY A 669 35.08 6.96 -8.59
CA GLY A 669 36.27 6.42 -7.92
C GLY A 669 37.29 7.50 -7.61
N GLY A 670 37.89 7.45 -6.41
CA GLY A 670 38.85 8.44 -5.93
C GLY A 670 40.07 8.57 -6.85
N GLY A 671 40.13 9.68 -7.61
CA GLY A 671 41.14 9.88 -8.64
C GLY A 671 41.25 11.32 -9.13
N GLY A 672 41.20 12.29 -8.22
CA GLY A 672 41.30 13.71 -8.58
C GLY A 672 42.56 14.04 -9.40
N SER A 673 42.37 14.78 -10.49
CA SER A 673 43.43 15.18 -11.42
C SER A 673 44.56 15.99 -10.76
N GLN A 674 45.70 15.34 -10.50
CA GLN A 674 47.00 16.01 -10.34
C GLN A 674 48.04 15.47 -11.32
N ARG A 675 48.19 16.19 -12.44
CA ARG A 675 49.22 15.95 -13.47
C ARG A 675 50.64 16.02 -12.87
N THR A 676 51.33 14.88 -12.73
CA THR A 676 52.79 14.81 -12.53
C THR A 676 53.48 14.30 -13.78
N LYS A 677 54.62 14.91 -14.17
CA LYS A 677 55.25 14.78 -15.49
C LYS A 677 55.86 13.41 -15.86
N ASP A 678 55.84 12.42 -14.97
CA ASP A 678 56.40 11.09 -15.21
C ASP A 678 55.32 10.06 -15.61
N GLN A 679 54.99 10.01 -16.90
CA GLN A 679 54.15 8.96 -17.48
C GLN A 679 54.95 7.64 -17.61
N SER A 680 54.94 6.82 -16.56
CA SER A 680 55.33 5.39 -16.68
C SER A 680 54.69 4.43 -15.66
N LYS A 681 53.98 4.92 -14.63
CA LYS A 681 53.16 4.11 -13.72
C LYS A 681 51.84 4.81 -13.40
N VAL A 682 50.74 4.30 -13.97
CA VAL A 682 49.38 4.65 -13.55
C VAL A 682 48.90 3.59 -12.57
N ASP A 683 49.42 3.64 -11.34
CA ASP A 683 48.85 2.95 -10.19
C ASP A 683 47.60 3.76 -9.77
N GLY A 684 46.40 3.23 -9.54
CA GLY A 684 45.94 1.83 -9.52
C GLY A 684 44.58 1.65 -8.81
N VAL A 685 43.98 2.71 -8.25
CA VAL A 685 42.87 2.63 -7.25
C VAL A 685 41.53 3.25 -7.74
N SER A 686 41.57 4.20 -8.68
CA SER A 686 40.52 5.21 -8.94
C SER A 686 39.22 4.78 -9.62
N TRP A 687 38.83 3.51 -9.53
CA TRP A 687 37.59 2.96 -10.14
C TRP A 687 37.12 1.67 -9.45
N SER A 688 37.72 1.32 -8.30
CA SER A 688 37.48 0.07 -7.57
C SER A 688 36.02 -0.15 -7.15
N LEU A 689 35.25 0.92 -6.92
CA LEU A 689 33.82 0.85 -6.62
C LEU A 689 32.97 0.27 -7.77
N CYS A 690 33.40 0.43 -9.02
CA CYS A 690 32.71 -0.10 -10.19
C CYS A 690 33.22 -1.49 -10.62
N GLN A 691 34.41 -1.90 -10.16
CA GLN A 691 35.15 -3.06 -10.67
C GLN A 691 34.35 -4.37 -10.67
N PHE A 692 33.60 -4.63 -9.61
CA PHE A 692 32.94 -5.92 -9.37
C PHE A 692 31.42 -5.88 -9.60
N SER A 693 30.85 -4.69 -9.74
CA SER A 693 29.40 -4.46 -9.85
C SER A 693 28.80 -5.18 -11.06
N ARG A 694 27.71 -5.91 -10.79
CA ARG A 694 26.86 -6.56 -11.80
C ARG A 694 25.86 -5.58 -12.39
N GLU A 695 25.36 -4.68 -11.56
CA GLU A 695 24.40 -3.64 -11.92
C GLU A 695 24.88 -2.28 -11.40
N ILE A 696 24.93 -1.30 -12.30
CA ILE A 696 25.25 0.10 -12.00
C ILE A 696 24.08 0.95 -12.51
N THR A 697 23.47 1.70 -11.60
CA THR A 697 22.38 2.63 -11.89
C THR A 697 22.74 4.02 -11.41
N ILE A 698 22.71 5.00 -12.32
CA ILE A 698 23.06 6.40 -12.06
C ILE A 698 21.90 7.28 -12.53
N VAL A 699 21.42 8.16 -11.66
CA VAL A 699 20.25 9.01 -11.94
C VAL A 699 20.51 10.43 -11.42
N ASP A 700 20.25 11.48 -12.19
CA ASP A 700 20.29 12.88 -11.71
C ASP A 700 21.65 13.25 -11.04
N CYS A 701 22.76 12.82 -11.67
CA CYS A 701 24.13 13.08 -11.23
C CYS A 701 24.80 14.13 -12.13
N ASP A 702 24.30 15.37 -12.08
CA ASP A 702 24.63 16.42 -13.04
C ASP A 702 26.11 16.84 -13.13
N ALA A 703 26.95 16.67 -12.10
CA ALA A 703 28.38 16.99 -12.19
C ALA A 703 29.23 15.90 -12.88
N LEU A 704 28.66 14.73 -13.15
CA LEU A 704 29.39 13.58 -13.66
C LEU A 704 29.57 13.66 -15.19
N SER A 705 30.79 14.00 -15.64
CA SER A 705 31.11 14.09 -17.08
C SER A 705 31.23 12.73 -17.78
N SER A 706 31.61 11.68 -17.05
CA SER A 706 31.71 10.30 -17.53
C SER A 706 31.58 9.28 -16.40
N VAL A 707 31.11 8.06 -16.72
CA VAL A 707 30.84 7.02 -15.70
C VAL A 707 32.03 6.09 -15.50
N ILE A 708 32.62 5.60 -16.60
CA ILE A 708 33.63 4.54 -16.56
C ILE A 708 34.88 5.00 -17.31
N PRO A 709 36.05 5.09 -16.65
CA PRO A 709 37.31 5.36 -17.33
C PRO A 709 37.65 4.29 -18.37
N SER A 710 38.09 4.63 -19.60
CA SER A 710 38.37 3.63 -20.65
C SER A 710 39.34 2.54 -20.23
N TYR A 711 40.36 2.87 -19.43
CA TYR A 711 41.32 1.92 -18.89
C TYR A 711 40.74 0.96 -17.83
N ALA A 712 39.56 1.29 -17.27
CA ALA A 712 38.85 0.47 -16.29
C ALA A 712 37.88 -0.53 -16.96
N VAL A 713 37.30 -0.18 -18.11
CA VAL A 713 36.26 -0.96 -18.81
C VAL A 713 36.65 -2.43 -18.99
N GLY A 714 37.86 -2.70 -19.49
CA GLY A 714 38.34 -4.07 -19.71
C GLY A 714 38.48 -4.93 -18.44
N LYS A 715 38.38 -4.34 -17.24
CA LYS A 715 38.43 -5.05 -15.95
C LYS A 715 37.04 -5.27 -15.34
N MET A 716 35.98 -4.65 -15.86
CA MET A 716 34.60 -4.75 -15.36
C MET A 716 33.87 -6.00 -15.87
N GLN A 717 34.51 -7.16 -15.69
CA GLN A 717 34.08 -8.45 -16.26
C GLN A 717 32.74 -8.98 -15.73
N LYS A 718 32.20 -8.41 -14.65
CA LYS A 718 30.93 -8.83 -14.02
C LYS A 718 29.71 -7.99 -14.45
N LEU A 719 29.91 -6.84 -15.09
CA LEU A 719 28.83 -5.90 -15.42
C LEU A 719 27.84 -6.53 -16.42
N GLN A 720 26.55 -6.53 -16.06
CA GLN A 720 25.45 -7.04 -16.87
C GLN A 720 24.40 -5.96 -17.17
N ILE A 721 24.21 -4.99 -16.28
CA ILE A 721 23.20 -3.94 -16.40
C ILE A 721 23.88 -2.60 -16.12
N LEU A 722 23.76 -1.66 -17.06
CA LEU A 722 24.17 -0.27 -16.90
C LEU A 722 22.98 0.63 -17.23
N LYS A 723 22.58 1.48 -16.28
CA LYS A 723 21.48 2.44 -16.42
C LYS A 723 21.95 3.84 -16.07
N ILE A 724 21.68 4.80 -16.94
CA ILE A 724 22.03 6.21 -16.78
C ILE A 724 20.79 7.03 -17.14
N GLU A 725 20.30 7.87 -16.23
CA GLU A 725 19.10 8.69 -16.43
C GLU A 725 19.31 10.14 -15.96
N SER A 726 18.93 11.13 -16.75
CA SER A 726 18.93 12.56 -16.37
C SER A 726 20.31 13.10 -15.92
N CYS A 727 21.41 12.68 -16.55
CA CYS A 727 22.76 13.15 -16.19
C CYS A 727 23.25 14.22 -17.18
N ASN A 728 22.93 15.48 -16.94
CA ASN A 728 22.93 16.51 -17.99
C ASN A 728 24.34 16.96 -18.45
N SER A 729 25.37 16.90 -17.60
CA SER A 729 26.74 17.26 -18.01
C SER A 729 27.55 16.08 -18.58
N MET A 730 26.95 14.90 -18.74
CA MET A 730 27.66 13.72 -19.23
C MET A 730 27.94 13.82 -20.73
N THR A 731 29.22 13.84 -21.11
CA THR A 731 29.65 13.96 -22.52
C THR A 731 30.03 12.61 -23.13
N GLU A 732 30.65 11.72 -22.35
CA GLU A 732 31.01 10.36 -22.77
C GLU A 732 30.63 9.35 -21.68
N VAL A 733 29.96 8.26 -22.04
CA VAL A 733 29.64 7.17 -21.10
C VAL A 733 30.92 6.47 -20.62
N PHE A 734 31.85 6.28 -21.56
CA PHE A 734 33.16 5.68 -21.35
C PHE A 734 34.22 6.73 -21.68
N GLU A 735 34.95 7.22 -20.68
CA GLU A 735 35.92 8.32 -20.83
C GLU A 735 37.04 7.95 -21.81
N THR A 736 37.16 8.69 -22.92
CA THR A 736 38.27 8.50 -23.87
C THR A 736 39.35 9.56 -23.68
N HIS A 737 40.60 9.12 -23.44
CA HIS A 737 41.70 10.03 -23.13
C HIS A 737 42.04 10.95 -24.31
N VAL A 738 41.70 12.23 -24.19
CA VAL A 738 42.18 13.31 -25.06
C VAL A 738 43.19 14.15 -24.29
N ASP A 739 44.46 14.04 -24.64
CA ASP A 739 45.55 14.77 -23.98
C ASP A 739 45.63 16.21 -24.49
N GLU A 740 44.73 17.09 -24.01
CA GLU A 740 44.81 18.52 -24.27
C GLU A 740 45.98 19.15 -23.50
N GLY A 741 47.12 19.20 -24.19
CA GLY A 741 48.39 19.75 -23.71
C GLY A 741 49.33 20.13 -24.85
N ASN A 742 49.23 21.39 -25.30
CA ASN A 742 50.11 22.06 -26.27
C ASN A 742 50.17 21.45 -27.69
N GLY A 743 49.35 22.00 -28.61
CA GLY A 743 49.82 22.46 -29.93
C GLY A 743 50.55 21.47 -30.86
N ALA A 744 50.42 20.17 -30.66
CA ALA A 744 50.92 19.13 -31.55
C ALA A 744 50.11 17.85 -31.31
N ILE A 745 49.32 17.44 -32.32
CA ILE A 745 48.49 16.23 -32.23
C ILE A 745 49.39 15.00 -32.21
N LYS A 746 49.69 14.49 -31.01
CA LYS A 746 50.13 13.12 -30.80
C LYS A 746 48.94 12.28 -30.32
N LYS A 747 48.14 11.81 -31.29
CA LYS A 747 47.27 10.65 -31.05
C LYS A 747 48.16 9.51 -30.56
N PHE A 748 47.92 9.02 -29.35
CA PHE A 748 48.43 7.70 -28.97
C PHE A 748 47.60 6.66 -29.73
N ASN A 749 48.21 6.01 -30.72
CA ASN A 749 47.55 5.00 -31.58
C ASN A 749 47.20 3.68 -30.85
N ASN A 750 47.16 3.68 -29.51
CA ASN A 750 46.69 2.54 -28.72
C ASN A 750 45.24 2.80 -28.30
N VAL A 751 44.30 2.55 -29.23
CA VAL A 751 42.87 2.45 -28.89
C VAL A 751 42.73 1.37 -27.83
N THR A 752 42.33 1.77 -26.62
CA THR A 752 42.03 0.82 -25.55
C THR A 752 40.68 0.20 -25.88
N ILE A 753 40.71 -0.98 -26.52
CA ILE A 753 39.51 -1.71 -26.95
C ILE A 753 38.57 -1.86 -25.75
N LEU A 754 37.41 -1.19 -25.81
CA LEU A 754 36.37 -1.28 -24.80
C LEU A 754 35.82 -2.71 -24.81
N ARG A 755 36.09 -3.48 -23.75
CA ARG A 755 35.66 -4.88 -23.63
C ARG A 755 34.61 -5.04 -22.54
N LEU A 756 33.35 -5.17 -22.95
CA LEU A 756 32.19 -5.37 -22.07
C LEU A 756 31.52 -6.73 -22.31
N PRO A 757 32.24 -7.86 -22.15
CA PRO A 757 31.84 -9.17 -22.65
C PRO A 757 30.62 -9.80 -21.97
N ASN A 758 30.08 -9.20 -20.91
CA ASN A 758 28.93 -9.71 -20.15
C ASN A 758 27.76 -8.71 -20.07
N LEU A 759 27.86 -7.54 -20.69
CA LEU A 759 26.79 -6.53 -20.67
C LEU A 759 25.57 -7.07 -21.42
N LYS A 760 24.40 -7.02 -20.78
CA LYS A 760 23.11 -7.52 -21.28
C LYS A 760 22.10 -6.40 -21.52
N ILE A 761 22.05 -5.41 -20.64
CA ILE A 761 21.10 -4.29 -20.72
C ILE A 761 21.89 -3.00 -20.60
N LEU A 762 21.72 -2.12 -21.59
CA LEU A 762 22.18 -0.73 -21.53
C LEU A 762 20.98 0.20 -21.72
N GLU A 763 20.77 1.09 -20.75
CA GLU A 763 19.70 2.08 -20.73
C GLU A 763 20.30 3.46 -20.50
N ILE A 764 20.10 4.39 -21.43
CA ILE A 764 20.55 5.79 -21.34
C ILE A 764 19.36 6.69 -21.63
N LYS A 765 19.03 7.58 -20.71
CA LYS A 765 17.83 8.43 -20.78
C LYS A 765 18.11 9.85 -20.36
N ASP A 766 17.53 10.82 -21.07
CA ASP A 766 17.61 12.25 -20.73
C ASP A 766 19.08 12.73 -20.52
N CYS A 767 20.02 12.27 -21.35
CA CYS A 767 21.44 12.61 -21.28
C CYS A 767 21.88 13.46 -22.48
N ASP A 768 21.70 14.77 -22.36
CA ASP A 768 21.69 15.69 -23.51
C ASP A 768 23.03 16.02 -24.15
N LEU A 769 24.16 15.78 -23.49
CA LEU A 769 25.50 16.05 -24.05
C LEU A 769 26.22 14.79 -24.59
N VAL A 770 25.61 13.62 -24.50
CA VAL A 770 26.22 12.36 -24.99
C VAL A 770 26.07 12.27 -26.51
N GLU A 771 27.14 12.52 -27.26
CA GLU A 771 27.14 12.45 -28.73
C GLU A 771 27.14 11.02 -29.27
N HIS A 772 27.75 10.08 -28.54
CA HIS A 772 27.87 8.67 -28.92
C HIS A 772 28.05 7.77 -27.70
N ILE A 773 27.76 6.48 -27.85
CA ILE A 773 27.83 5.49 -26.75
C ILE A 773 29.04 4.56 -26.92
N PHE A 774 29.28 4.10 -28.14
CA PHE A 774 30.32 3.11 -28.44
C PHE A 774 31.29 3.60 -29.50
N THR A 775 32.45 2.94 -29.60
CA THR A 775 33.32 3.02 -30.79
C THR A 775 33.22 1.72 -31.59
N PHE A 776 33.63 1.72 -32.86
CA PHE A 776 33.61 0.51 -33.69
C PHE A 776 34.35 -0.68 -33.05
N SER A 777 35.55 -0.46 -32.49
CA SER A 777 36.33 -1.51 -31.81
C SER A 777 35.62 -2.10 -30.57
N SER A 778 34.65 -1.38 -30.01
CA SER A 778 33.84 -1.82 -28.86
C SER A 778 32.82 -2.90 -29.24
N LEU A 779 32.31 -2.86 -30.48
CA LEU A 779 31.12 -3.61 -30.90
C LEU A 779 31.33 -5.13 -30.87
N GLU A 780 32.52 -5.59 -31.24
CA GLU A 780 32.90 -7.02 -31.17
C GLU A 780 32.82 -7.57 -29.73
N SER A 781 32.91 -6.72 -28.70
CA SER A 781 32.81 -7.15 -27.31
C SER A 781 31.37 -7.28 -26.78
N LEU A 782 30.38 -6.70 -27.46
CA LEU A 782 28.99 -6.61 -27.01
C LEU A 782 28.15 -7.87 -27.30
N GLY A 783 28.78 -9.02 -27.53
CA GLY A 783 28.12 -10.27 -27.93
C GLY A 783 27.10 -10.86 -26.92
N GLN A 784 27.00 -10.29 -25.71
CA GLN A 784 25.99 -10.66 -24.70
C GLN A 784 24.83 -9.67 -24.59
N LEU A 785 24.85 -8.54 -25.31
CA LEU A 785 23.83 -7.51 -25.22
C LEU A 785 22.48 -8.07 -25.67
N GLU A 786 21.47 -7.98 -24.81
CA GLU A 786 20.10 -8.46 -25.02
C GLU A 786 19.15 -7.30 -25.32
N GLU A 787 19.36 -6.14 -24.68
CA GLU A 787 18.52 -4.94 -24.82
C GLU A 787 19.36 -3.66 -24.82
N LEU A 788 19.04 -2.73 -25.73
CA LEU A 788 19.60 -1.38 -25.81
C LEU A 788 18.46 -0.36 -25.83
N ILE A 789 18.48 0.60 -24.90
CA ILE A 789 17.47 1.65 -24.76
C ILE A 789 18.19 3.00 -24.70
N VAL A 790 17.85 3.91 -25.62
CA VAL A 790 18.39 5.28 -25.69
C VAL A 790 17.24 6.24 -25.94
N GLU A 791 16.87 7.06 -24.96
CA GLU A 791 15.66 7.89 -25.04
C GLU A 791 15.94 9.34 -24.58
N ASN A 792 15.39 10.35 -25.27
CA ASN A 792 15.51 11.78 -24.93
C ASN A 792 16.95 12.33 -24.81
N CYS A 793 17.95 11.75 -25.49
CA CYS A 793 19.32 12.26 -25.47
C CYS A 793 19.55 13.22 -26.66
N ASN A 794 19.41 14.54 -26.43
CA ASN A 794 19.39 15.52 -27.52
C ASN A 794 20.70 15.56 -28.35
N GLY A 795 21.87 15.45 -27.71
CA GLY A 795 23.17 15.51 -28.39
C GLY A 795 23.57 14.28 -29.21
N MET A 796 22.83 13.18 -29.11
CA MET A 796 23.19 11.89 -29.72
C MET A 796 23.24 11.99 -31.26
N ASP A 797 24.43 11.86 -31.85
CA ASP A 797 24.67 11.87 -33.31
C ASP A 797 24.75 10.44 -33.87
N VAL A 798 25.44 9.53 -33.18
CA VAL A 798 25.59 8.13 -33.62
C VAL A 798 25.72 7.17 -32.45
N ILE A 799 25.06 6.01 -32.49
CA ILE A 799 25.17 5.02 -31.40
C ILE A 799 26.62 4.48 -31.30
N ALA A 800 27.27 4.24 -32.43
CA ALA A 800 28.66 3.83 -32.51
C ALA A 800 29.50 4.69 -33.47
N ARG A 801 30.59 5.29 -32.98
CA ARG A 801 31.52 6.11 -33.80
C ARG A 801 32.57 5.27 -34.53
N GLU A 802 32.90 5.66 -35.75
CA GLU A 802 34.01 5.07 -36.53
C GLU A 802 35.36 5.62 -36.04
N GLU A 803 36.39 4.78 -36.02
CA GLU A 803 37.71 5.16 -35.52
C GLU A 803 38.63 5.59 -36.66
N ASN A 804 39.18 6.80 -36.55
CA ASN A 804 39.99 7.43 -37.59
C ASN A 804 41.40 6.81 -37.70
N GLY A 805 41.53 5.70 -38.44
CA GLY A 805 42.80 5.32 -39.07
C GLY A 805 43.25 3.86 -39.00
N GLU A 806 42.43 2.89 -39.41
CA GLU A 806 42.87 1.65 -40.09
C GLU A 806 41.63 0.96 -40.67
N ASN A 807 41.74 0.35 -41.87
CA ASN A 807 40.57 -0.32 -42.48
C ASN A 807 40.13 -1.51 -41.60
N PRO A 808 38.83 -1.66 -41.28
CA PRO A 808 38.34 -2.73 -40.43
C PRO A 808 38.71 -4.11 -41.02
N THR A 809 39.30 -4.97 -40.20
CA THR A 809 39.75 -6.32 -40.59
C THR A 809 38.60 -7.32 -40.66
N SER A 810 37.46 -7.00 -40.04
CA SER A 810 36.21 -7.75 -40.07
C SER A 810 35.13 -6.95 -40.82
N ASN A 811 34.70 -7.46 -41.99
CA ASN A 811 33.60 -6.83 -42.76
C ASN A 811 32.22 -7.05 -42.13
N ILE A 812 32.08 -7.91 -41.11
CA ILE A 812 30.79 -8.38 -40.58
C ILE A 812 30.79 -8.28 -39.04
N VAL A 813 29.88 -7.47 -38.50
CA VAL A 813 29.55 -7.34 -37.09
C VAL A 813 28.33 -8.19 -36.77
N VAL A 814 28.33 -8.92 -35.64
CA VAL A 814 27.23 -9.81 -35.25
C VAL A 814 26.76 -9.50 -33.83
N PHE A 815 25.46 -9.27 -33.66
CA PHE A 815 24.81 -9.16 -32.35
C PHE A 815 23.98 -10.43 -32.08
N PRO A 816 24.59 -11.52 -31.56
CA PRO A 816 23.96 -12.84 -31.52
C PRO A 816 22.86 -12.96 -30.45
N ARG A 817 22.77 -12.02 -29.51
CA ARG A 817 21.84 -12.06 -28.37
C ARG A 817 20.89 -10.86 -28.26
N LEU A 818 21.04 -9.86 -29.12
CA LEU A 818 20.25 -8.62 -29.06
C LEU A 818 18.82 -8.90 -29.53
N LYS A 819 17.85 -8.69 -28.65
CA LYS A 819 16.41 -8.94 -28.87
C LYS A 819 15.64 -7.65 -29.11
N SER A 820 16.04 -6.56 -28.46
CA SER A 820 15.33 -5.29 -28.43
C SER A 820 16.26 -4.09 -28.60
N ILE A 821 15.88 -3.14 -29.44
CA ILE A 821 16.49 -1.82 -29.57
C ILE A 821 15.37 -0.76 -29.46
N SER A 822 15.49 0.18 -28.51
CA SER A 822 14.62 1.36 -28.40
C SER A 822 15.46 2.63 -28.57
N LEU A 823 15.13 3.44 -29.58
CA LEU A 823 15.72 4.74 -29.88
C LEU A 823 14.56 5.76 -29.96
N VAL A 824 14.40 6.63 -28.97
CA VAL A 824 13.22 7.50 -28.88
C VAL A 824 13.63 8.95 -28.60
N ASN A 825 13.09 9.90 -29.37
CA ASN A 825 13.32 11.33 -29.22
C ASN A 825 14.82 11.69 -29.22
N LEU A 826 15.50 11.35 -30.32
CA LEU A 826 16.92 11.62 -30.54
C LEU A 826 17.07 12.59 -31.74
N PRO A 827 16.86 13.90 -31.53
CA PRO A 827 16.72 14.87 -32.63
C PRO A 827 17.93 15.01 -33.56
N TYR A 828 19.13 14.62 -33.11
CA TYR A 828 20.37 14.75 -33.88
C TYR A 828 20.86 13.43 -34.49
N LEU A 829 20.29 12.29 -34.11
CA LEU A 829 20.79 10.96 -34.46
C LEU A 829 20.77 10.73 -35.98
N ALA A 830 21.95 10.54 -36.57
CA ALA A 830 22.13 10.25 -37.99
C ALA A 830 21.98 8.75 -38.33
N GLY A 831 22.34 7.86 -37.40
CA GLY A 831 22.25 6.40 -37.59
C GLY A 831 22.77 5.59 -36.39
N PHE A 832 22.65 4.25 -36.46
CA PHE A 832 23.27 3.35 -35.48
C PHE A 832 24.80 3.29 -35.68
N PHE A 833 25.24 3.11 -36.94
CA PHE A 833 26.65 3.14 -37.32
C PHE A 833 26.81 3.59 -38.78
N LEU A 834 27.72 4.53 -39.04
CA LEU A 834 27.87 5.18 -40.34
C LEU A 834 28.98 4.60 -41.24
N GLY A 835 29.71 3.57 -40.81
CA GLY A 835 30.69 2.87 -41.65
C GLY A 835 30.05 1.77 -42.53
N ILE A 836 30.80 1.30 -43.53
CA ILE A 836 30.32 0.38 -44.58
C ILE A 836 30.22 -1.11 -44.18
N ASN A 837 30.43 -1.43 -42.90
CA ASN A 837 30.47 -2.81 -42.39
C ASN A 837 29.07 -3.45 -42.38
N GLU A 838 29.00 -4.77 -42.62
CA GLU A 838 27.77 -5.54 -42.57
C GLU A 838 27.36 -5.85 -41.11
N PHE A 839 26.06 -5.91 -40.82
CA PHE A 839 25.52 -6.21 -39.49
C PHE A 839 24.53 -7.37 -39.54
N LEU A 840 24.74 -8.36 -38.67
CA LEU A 840 23.84 -9.50 -38.50
C LEU A 840 23.15 -9.46 -37.13
N TRP A 841 21.82 -9.58 -37.13
CA TRP A 841 20.97 -9.49 -35.95
C TRP A 841 20.10 -10.77 -35.79
N PRO A 842 20.69 -11.94 -35.46
CA PRO A 842 20.03 -13.24 -35.68
C PRO A 842 18.77 -13.49 -34.83
N ILE A 843 18.58 -12.75 -33.74
CA ILE A 843 17.43 -12.88 -32.84
C ILE A 843 16.73 -11.57 -32.48
N LEU A 844 17.05 -10.47 -33.17
CA LEU A 844 16.41 -9.17 -32.96
C LEU A 844 14.92 -9.28 -33.33
N ASP A 845 14.05 -9.01 -32.36
CA ASP A 845 12.60 -9.24 -32.43
C ASP A 845 11.83 -7.90 -32.44
N ASN A 846 12.34 -6.91 -31.70
CA ASN A 846 11.77 -5.57 -31.55
C ASN A 846 12.80 -4.48 -31.89
N VAL A 847 12.42 -3.55 -32.78
CA VAL A 847 13.14 -2.29 -33.03
C VAL A 847 12.15 -1.12 -32.98
N THR A 848 12.36 -0.19 -32.06
CA THR A 848 11.58 1.06 -31.96
C THR A 848 12.49 2.24 -32.26
N ILE A 849 12.08 3.09 -33.21
CA ILE A 849 12.77 4.34 -33.61
C ILE A 849 11.72 5.45 -33.74
N ARG A 850 11.56 6.30 -32.73
CA ARG A 850 10.55 7.37 -32.73
C ARG A 850 11.20 8.72 -32.52
N ASP A 851 10.73 9.74 -33.23
CA ASP A 851 11.16 11.13 -33.08
C ASP A 851 12.70 11.32 -33.25
N CYS A 852 13.26 10.61 -34.25
CA CYS A 852 14.67 10.70 -34.67
C CYS A 852 14.80 11.31 -36.08
N PRO A 853 14.46 12.60 -36.29
CA PRO A 853 14.27 13.21 -37.62
C PRO A 853 15.51 13.27 -38.52
N LYS A 854 16.73 13.19 -37.99
CA LYS A 854 17.97 13.16 -38.80
C LYS A 854 18.39 11.75 -39.23
N MET A 855 17.70 10.71 -38.76
CA MET A 855 18.11 9.32 -38.98
C MET A 855 17.75 8.86 -40.38
N THR A 856 18.55 9.25 -41.37
CA THR A 856 18.33 8.89 -42.78
C THR A 856 18.54 7.41 -43.07
N MET A 857 19.29 6.68 -42.22
CA MET A 857 19.60 5.26 -42.38
C MET A 857 19.95 4.61 -41.05
N PHE A 858 19.68 3.31 -40.92
CA PHE A 858 20.04 2.55 -39.72
C PHE A 858 21.54 2.25 -39.68
N THR A 859 22.06 1.66 -40.75
CA THR A 859 23.50 1.39 -40.98
C THR A 859 23.88 1.79 -42.41
N ARG A 860 25.15 2.03 -42.71
CA ARG A 860 25.60 2.22 -44.11
C ARG A 860 25.86 0.90 -44.85
N GLY A 861 26.51 -0.07 -44.20
CA GLY A 861 26.68 -1.42 -44.76
C GLY A 861 25.44 -2.30 -44.60
N TRP A 862 25.40 -3.45 -45.28
CA TRP A 862 24.24 -4.36 -45.30
C TRP A 862 23.83 -4.83 -43.91
N SER A 863 22.53 -4.88 -43.60
CA SER A 863 22.03 -5.28 -42.29
C SER A 863 20.89 -6.29 -42.40
N THR A 864 20.98 -7.41 -41.66
CA THR A 864 20.05 -8.55 -41.78
C THR A 864 19.51 -8.99 -40.43
N ALA A 865 18.20 -8.85 -40.22
CA ALA A 865 17.49 -9.23 -38.99
C ALA A 865 16.37 -10.26 -39.26
N PRO A 866 16.68 -11.56 -39.36
CA PRO A 866 15.75 -12.58 -39.88
C PRO A 866 14.61 -12.96 -38.93
N LYS A 867 14.62 -12.50 -37.68
CA LYS A 867 13.58 -12.76 -36.67
C LYS A 867 12.78 -11.52 -36.24
N LEU A 868 12.98 -10.39 -36.92
CA LEU A 868 12.35 -9.12 -36.57
C LEU A 868 10.84 -9.19 -36.85
N LYS A 869 10.03 -9.27 -35.78
CA LYS A 869 8.57 -9.29 -35.89
C LYS A 869 7.97 -7.90 -35.75
N TYR A 870 8.61 -7.04 -34.97
CA TYR A 870 8.12 -5.71 -34.64
C TYR A 870 9.17 -4.65 -34.97
N MET A 871 8.86 -3.78 -35.94
CA MET A 871 9.61 -2.56 -36.19
C MET A 871 8.63 -1.39 -36.18
N GLN A 872 8.95 -0.34 -35.43
CA GLN A 872 8.18 0.89 -35.38
C GLN A 872 9.09 2.09 -35.62
N THR A 873 9.05 2.65 -36.83
CA THR A 873 9.82 3.82 -37.23
C THR A 873 8.91 5.04 -37.46
N SER A 874 9.38 6.23 -37.07
CA SER A 874 8.71 7.52 -37.37
C SER A 874 9.23 8.21 -38.65
N LEU A 875 10.09 7.51 -39.40
CA LEU A 875 10.60 7.93 -40.71
C LEU A 875 9.50 7.70 -41.77
N GLY A 876 9.42 8.58 -42.77
CA GLY A 876 8.25 8.77 -43.65
C GLY A 876 7.71 7.55 -44.42
N GLU A 877 6.52 7.72 -45.02
CA GLU A 877 5.59 6.67 -45.47
C GLU A 877 6.09 5.67 -46.54
N ASP A 878 7.28 5.84 -47.12
CA ASP A 878 7.83 4.99 -48.20
C ASP A 878 8.59 3.74 -47.72
N THR A 879 8.51 3.39 -46.44
CA THR A 879 9.26 2.25 -45.84
C THR A 879 8.53 0.89 -45.91
N LYS A 880 7.72 0.66 -46.96
CA LYS A 880 7.02 -0.63 -47.22
C LYS A 880 7.91 -1.72 -47.83
N GLN A 881 9.13 -1.89 -47.32
CA GLN A 881 9.94 -3.14 -47.30
C GLN A 881 11.36 -2.80 -46.83
N CYS A 882 11.61 -2.86 -45.52
CA CYS A 882 12.92 -2.52 -44.97
C CYS A 882 13.43 -3.61 -44.02
N ASN A 883 14.16 -4.58 -44.59
CA ASN A 883 15.18 -5.31 -43.84
C ASN A 883 16.35 -4.35 -43.58
N LEU A 884 16.16 -3.46 -42.58
CA LEU A 884 17.10 -2.49 -42.02
C LEU A 884 18.17 -1.95 -43.00
N ASN A 885 17.80 -0.95 -43.82
CA ASN A 885 18.65 0.13 -44.37
C ASN A 885 17.77 1.03 -45.26
N PHE A 886 17.89 2.36 -45.16
CA PHE A 886 16.91 3.28 -45.74
C PHE A 886 17.53 4.20 -46.80
N HIS A 887 17.23 3.91 -48.08
CA HIS A 887 16.72 4.84 -49.11
C HIS A 887 16.75 4.16 -50.49
N GLN A 888 15.76 4.46 -51.33
CA GLN A 888 15.71 4.06 -52.73
C GLN A 888 15.40 5.28 -53.59
N GLU A 889 16.35 5.74 -54.41
CA GLU A 889 16.04 6.53 -55.59
C GLU A 889 17.16 6.49 -56.64
N SER A 890 16.88 5.86 -57.79
CA SER A 890 17.56 6.11 -59.08
C SER A 890 16.85 5.34 -60.18
N ILE A 891 15.84 5.97 -60.79
CA ILE A 891 15.18 5.45 -62.00
C ILE A 891 16.02 5.81 -63.22
N ILE A 892 16.37 4.82 -64.04
CA ILE A 892 16.76 5.03 -65.44
C ILE A 892 15.80 4.24 -66.35
N ILE A 893 14.89 4.99 -66.98
CA ILE A 893 14.43 4.89 -68.38
C ILE A 893 14.55 3.48 -69.02
N THR A 894 13.48 2.81 -69.51
CA THR A 894 12.84 3.17 -70.79
C THR A 894 11.48 2.46 -71.07
N LYS A 895 10.55 3.20 -71.72
CA LYS A 895 9.59 2.78 -72.80
C LYS A 895 8.26 2.06 -72.48
N ILE A 896 7.21 2.59 -73.16
CA ILE A 896 5.97 1.94 -73.66
C ILE A 896 4.90 1.63 -72.59
N LYS A 897 3.64 2.07 -72.67
CA LYS A 897 2.86 2.86 -73.67
C LYS A 897 1.76 3.66 -72.90
N ILE A 898 1.53 4.95 -73.19
CA ILE A 898 0.38 5.46 -73.99
C ILE A 898 -1.00 5.06 -73.42
N ARG A 899 -1.97 5.95 -73.16
CA ARG A 899 -2.13 7.43 -73.16
C ARG A 899 -3.59 7.70 -72.71
N GLN A 900 -3.92 8.94 -72.29
CA GLN A 900 -5.27 9.56 -72.39
C GLN A 900 -6.37 8.92 -71.49
N LEU A 901 -7.33 9.64 -70.90
CA LEU A 901 -7.66 11.08 -70.71
C LEU A 901 -8.23 11.18 -69.27
N VAL A 902 -7.78 12.09 -68.39
CA VAL A 902 -8.12 13.52 -68.28
C VAL A 902 -9.56 13.80 -67.80
N SER A 903 -9.66 14.73 -66.85
CA SER A 903 -10.86 15.38 -66.27
C SER A 903 -11.61 14.52 -65.21
N LEU A 904 -11.89 14.98 -63.98
CA LEU A 904 -11.81 16.34 -63.38
C LEU A 904 -11.15 16.36 -61.98
N LEU A 905 -10.55 17.50 -61.64
CA LEU A 905 -10.20 17.97 -60.28
C LEU A 905 -11.47 18.32 -59.47
N PRO A 906 -11.42 18.68 -58.15
CA PRO A 906 -10.27 18.84 -57.25
C PRO A 906 -10.38 17.93 -55.98
N SER A 907 -9.42 17.85 -55.04
CA SER A 907 -9.18 18.89 -54.03
C SER A 907 -8.11 18.47 -53.02
N PHE A 908 -7.32 19.46 -52.56
CA PHE A 908 -6.91 19.74 -51.17
C PHE A 908 -6.48 18.58 -50.23
N GLN A 909 -5.50 18.71 -49.33
CA GLN A 909 -4.42 19.65 -49.01
C GLN A 909 -3.85 19.11 -47.67
N PHE A 910 -2.53 19.16 -47.51
CA PHE A 910 -1.82 19.47 -46.24
C PHE A 910 -1.67 18.43 -45.08
N TYR A 911 -0.38 18.18 -44.77
CA TYR A 911 0.30 18.11 -43.45
C TYR A 911 -0.04 17.03 -42.37
N PHE A 912 0.96 16.15 -42.13
CA PHE A 912 1.75 15.96 -40.87
C PHE A 912 1.06 15.61 -39.50
N VAL A 913 1.13 14.33 -39.05
CA VAL A 913 2.10 13.72 -38.05
C VAL A 913 2.38 14.51 -36.71
N PRO A 914 2.65 13.95 -35.47
CA PRO A 914 2.05 12.82 -34.69
C PRO A 914 2.09 12.95 -33.09
N PRO A 915 1.41 12.10 -32.24
CA PRO A 915 2.04 11.24 -31.19
C PRO A 915 1.18 9.97 -30.80
N LEU A 916 1.68 9.12 -29.89
CA LEU A 916 1.31 7.70 -29.58
C LEU A 916 -0.18 7.36 -29.27
N PHE A 917 -0.63 6.09 -29.19
CA PHE A 917 -0.56 5.23 -27.99
C PHE A 917 -0.91 3.76 -28.31
N LEU A 918 -0.30 2.86 -27.54
CA LEU A 918 0.17 1.51 -27.94
C LEU A 918 -0.14 0.45 -26.81
N SER A 919 -0.04 -0.91 -26.99
CA SER A 919 0.10 -1.98 -25.91
C SER A 919 1.19 -3.13 -25.96
N SER A 920 2.42 -3.01 -26.43
CA SER A 920 3.04 -1.84 -26.99
C SER A 920 3.08 -0.66 -25.94
N SER A 921 2.54 -0.86 -24.72
CA SER A 921 1.99 0.12 -23.76
C SER A 921 2.84 1.35 -23.54
N VAL A 922 2.54 2.43 -24.25
CA VAL A 922 3.13 3.72 -23.88
C VAL A 922 2.28 4.28 -22.75
N TYR A 923 2.97 4.78 -21.73
CA TYR A 923 2.36 5.52 -20.64
C TYR A 923 2.63 7.00 -20.91
N LEU A 924 1.59 7.81 -21.12
CA LEU A 924 1.76 9.25 -21.38
C LEU A 924 1.93 10.03 -20.08
N CYS A 925 2.98 9.71 -19.33
CA CYS A 925 3.33 10.41 -18.10
C CYS A 925 3.79 11.84 -18.43
N ALA A 926 2.84 12.76 -18.48
CA ALA A 926 3.09 14.17 -18.78
C ALA A 926 3.62 14.89 -17.53
N LYS A 927 4.94 14.88 -17.33
CA LYS A 927 5.59 15.76 -16.34
C LYS A 927 5.15 17.22 -16.61
N SER A 928 4.58 17.84 -15.58
CA SER A 928 4.07 19.21 -15.62
C SER A 928 5.21 20.23 -15.67
N GLU A 929 5.59 20.69 -16.86
CA GLU A 929 6.37 21.92 -16.99
C GLU A 929 5.60 23.12 -16.41
N ARG A 930 6.26 23.91 -15.56
CA ARG A 930 5.81 25.26 -15.22
C ARG A 930 6.41 26.24 -16.21
N SER A 931 5.61 26.72 -17.17
CA SER A 931 5.91 27.98 -17.87
C SER A 931 4.66 28.83 -18.01
N THR A 932 4.79 30.10 -17.64
CA THR A 932 3.69 31.07 -17.55
C THR A 932 3.50 31.85 -18.85
N SER A 933 2.25 31.94 -19.30
CA SER A 933 1.75 32.84 -20.37
C SER A 933 2.26 32.53 -21.80
N SER A 934 1.50 32.74 -22.88
CA SER A 934 0.24 33.50 -23.03
C SER A 934 -0.64 33.01 -24.20
N SER A 935 -1.94 33.33 -24.09
CA SER A 935 -2.99 33.30 -25.13
C SER A 935 -3.55 31.93 -25.60
N PRO A 936 -4.84 31.87 -26.03
CA PRO A 936 -5.58 30.60 -26.09
C PRO A 936 -6.11 30.27 -27.51
N GLY A 937 -5.76 29.13 -28.11
CA GLY A 937 -6.35 28.85 -29.43
C GLY A 937 -6.05 27.61 -30.25
N THR A 938 -5.29 26.61 -29.80
CA THR A 938 -5.22 25.29 -30.50
C THR A 938 -5.09 24.16 -29.49
N SER A 939 -5.78 23.04 -29.72
CA SER A 939 -5.59 21.82 -28.93
C SER A 939 -4.34 21.08 -29.38
N LYS A 940 -3.53 20.59 -28.43
CA LYS A 940 -2.69 19.43 -28.69
C LYS A 940 -3.62 18.22 -28.68
N ASP A 941 -4.04 17.81 -29.87
CA ASP A 941 -4.73 16.54 -30.09
C ASP A 941 -3.70 15.40 -30.11
N ILE A 942 -4.11 14.18 -30.43
CA ILE A 942 -3.20 13.07 -30.77
C ILE A 942 -3.12 12.94 -32.31
N PRO A 943 -2.19 13.62 -33.00
CA PRO A 943 -1.99 13.42 -34.43
C PRO A 943 -1.54 11.99 -34.85
N SER A 944 -1.62 11.74 -36.15
CA SER A 944 -2.27 10.53 -36.67
C SER A 944 -1.42 9.25 -36.78
N SER A 945 -0.08 9.28 -36.66
CA SER A 945 0.76 8.11 -37.01
C SER A 945 0.75 6.96 -35.98
N PHE A 946 -0.19 6.98 -35.04
CA PHE A 946 -0.23 6.12 -33.86
C PHE A 946 -1.57 5.43 -33.64
N LEU A 947 -2.27 5.37 -34.76
CA LEU A 947 -3.58 4.80 -34.90
C LEU A 947 -3.48 3.53 -35.77
N ASN A 948 -2.28 2.93 -35.83
CA ASN A 948 -1.99 1.62 -36.42
C ASN A 948 -1.82 0.51 -35.36
N ASP A 949 -1.86 0.89 -34.09
CA ASP A 949 -1.49 0.05 -32.96
C ASP A 949 -2.66 -0.81 -32.49
N THR A 950 -2.37 -2.02 -32.02
CA THR A 950 -3.45 -2.93 -31.58
C THR A 950 -4.08 -2.48 -30.27
N LYS A 951 -3.52 -1.57 -29.48
CA LYS A 951 -4.24 -1.01 -28.33
C LYS A 951 -3.70 0.38 -27.99
N ILE A 952 -4.46 1.16 -27.22
CA ILE A 952 -4.11 2.49 -26.70
C ILE A 952 -4.05 2.43 -25.17
N HIS A 953 -3.02 3.00 -24.53
CA HIS A 953 -2.92 3.20 -23.07
C HIS A 953 -2.59 4.66 -22.77
N LEU A 954 -3.17 5.29 -21.74
CA LEU A 954 -2.92 6.69 -21.40
C LEU A 954 -3.07 6.87 -19.88
N GLU A 955 -2.12 7.53 -19.21
CA GLU A 955 -2.19 7.79 -17.76
C GLU A 955 -1.57 9.14 -17.39
N ASP A 956 -2.15 9.85 -16.42
CA ASP A 956 -1.65 11.12 -15.86
C ASP A 956 -1.37 12.27 -16.86
N ASN A 957 -1.97 12.26 -18.04
CA ASN A 957 -1.78 13.33 -19.02
C ASN A 957 -2.56 14.62 -18.68
N GLY A 958 -1.84 15.73 -18.57
CA GLY A 958 -2.37 17.07 -18.29
C GLY A 958 -2.60 18.00 -19.49
N THR A 959 -2.40 17.56 -20.73
CA THR A 959 -2.34 18.45 -21.92
C THR A 959 -3.35 18.13 -23.03
N ILE A 960 -3.71 16.85 -23.23
CA ILE A 960 -4.52 16.37 -24.36
C ILE A 960 -6.00 16.64 -24.16
N ARG A 961 -6.69 16.99 -25.26
CA ARG A 961 -8.14 17.25 -25.28
C ARG A 961 -8.95 16.26 -26.13
N LYS A 962 -8.35 15.64 -27.15
CA LYS A 962 -8.96 14.62 -28.02
C LYS A 962 -7.99 13.46 -28.22
N ILE A 963 -8.48 12.22 -28.22
CA ILE A 963 -7.62 11.01 -28.27
C ILE A 963 -7.50 10.44 -29.69
N ILE A 964 -8.56 10.50 -30.50
CA ILE A 964 -8.62 9.93 -31.85
C ILE A 964 -9.26 10.97 -32.78
N PRO A 965 -8.50 11.66 -33.63
CA PRO A 965 -9.03 12.62 -34.60
C PRO A 965 -9.74 11.90 -35.76
N TYR A 966 -10.69 12.59 -36.42
CA TYR A 966 -11.53 11.96 -37.46
C TYR A 966 -10.72 11.39 -38.63
N ASN A 967 -9.66 12.08 -39.04
CA ASN A 967 -8.79 11.68 -40.14
C ASN A 967 -8.04 10.35 -39.90
N ALA A 968 -8.01 9.86 -38.65
CA ALA A 968 -7.36 8.61 -38.29
C ALA A 968 -8.30 7.39 -38.23
N LEU A 969 -9.62 7.58 -38.37
CA LEU A 969 -10.62 6.51 -38.22
C LEU A 969 -10.46 5.35 -39.23
N GLN A 970 -9.93 5.63 -40.42
CA GLN A 970 -9.64 4.60 -41.44
C GLN A 970 -8.33 3.84 -41.15
N GLN A 971 -7.50 4.28 -40.21
CA GLN A 971 -6.20 3.68 -39.89
C GLN A 971 -6.29 2.72 -38.69
N ILE A 972 -7.14 3.02 -37.68
CA ILE A 972 -7.41 2.18 -36.48
C ILE A 972 -8.12 0.84 -36.73
N GLN A 973 -8.09 0.32 -37.95
CA GLN A 973 -8.74 -0.95 -38.31
C GLN A 973 -8.13 -2.17 -37.57
N LYS A 974 -6.92 -2.02 -37.00
CA LYS A 974 -6.23 -3.02 -36.17
C LYS A 974 -6.44 -2.84 -34.66
N LEU A 975 -7.10 -1.77 -34.22
CA LEU A 975 -7.23 -1.45 -32.79
C LEU A 975 -8.10 -2.52 -32.08
N GLU A 976 -7.56 -3.11 -31.03
CA GLU A 976 -8.10 -4.19 -30.18
C GLU A 976 -8.48 -3.69 -28.77
N GLU A 977 -7.73 -2.79 -28.13
CA GLU A 977 -8.12 -2.26 -26.81
C GLU A 977 -7.81 -0.77 -26.59
N ILE A 978 -8.50 -0.13 -25.65
CA ILE A 978 -8.27 1.28 -25.26
C ILE A 978 -8.30 1.37 -23.73
N HIS A 979 -7.31 2.04 -23.14
CA HIS A 979 -7.15 2.25 -21.69
C HIS A 979 -6.75 3.70 -21.42
N VAL A 980 -7.50 4.44 -20.59
CA VAL A 980 -7.22 5.87 -20.32
C VAL A 980 -7.54 6.21 -18.87
N TRP A 981 -6.52 6.55 -18.08
CA TRP A 981 -6.57 6.83 -16.64
C TRP A 981 -6.17 8.29 -16.33
N ASN A 982 -6.88 8.98 -15.43
CA ASN A 982 -6.55 10.30 -14.84
C ASN A 982 -6.21 11.48 -15.80
N CYS A 983 -6.58 11.39 -17.08
CA CYS A 983 -6.30 12.43 -18.08
C CYS A 983 -7.35 13.56 -18.03
N LYS A 984 -7.11 14.58 -17.19
CA LYS A 984 -8.14 15.57 -16.79
C LYS A 984 -8.63 16.52 -17.88
N LEU A 985 -7.88 16.74 -18.97
CA LEU A 985 -8.28 17.70 -20.04
C LEU A 985 -9.05 17.07 -21.22
N VAL A 986 -9.09 15.73 -21.32
CA VAL A 986 -9.78 15.02 -22.41
C VAL A 986 -11.26 15.37 -22.42
N LYS A 987 -11.80 15.70 -23.60
CA LYS A 987 -13.21 16.03 -23.84
C LYS A 987 -13.91 15.04 -24.77
N GLU A 988 -13.20 14.47 -25.74
CA GLU A 988 -13.74 13.55 -26.74
C GLU A 988 -12.73 12.42 -26.93
N VAL A 989 -13.14 11.14 -26.91
CA VAL A 989 -12.22 10.04 -27.25
C VAL A 989 -12.06 9.98 -28.78
N PHE A 990 -13.17 9.95 -29.53
CA PHE A 990 -13.21 9.97 -30.99
C PHE A 990 -13.90 11.24 -31.48
N GLU A 991 -13.25 11.96 -32.38
CA GLU A 991 -13.72 13.20 -32.99
C GLU A 991 -14.72 12.97 -34.14
N ALA A 992 -15.69 13.87 -34.27
CA ALA A 992 -16.63 13.93 -35.39
C ALA A 992 -16.15 14.89 -36.49
N LEU A 993 -16.38 14.56 -37.76
CA LEU A 993 -16.18 15.50 -38.86
C LEU A 993 -17.18 16.68 -38.74
N GLU A 994 -16.68 17.91 -38.61
CA GLU A 994 -17.47 19.14 -38.59
C GLU A 994 -17.31 19.91 -39.91
N GLY A 995 -18.06 19.52 -40.96
CA GLY A 995 -18.17 20.29 -42.21
C GLY A 995 -18.50 19.46 -43.45
N LYS A 996 -19.26 20.05 -44.39
CA LYS A 996 -19.51 19.44 -45.71
C LYS A 996 -18.34 19.69 -46.65
N THR A 997 -17.77 18.64 -47.25
CA THR A 997 -17.12 18.75 -48.55
C THR A 997 -18.19 18.84 -49.64
N SER A 998 -18.00 19.76 -50.58
CA SER A 998 -18.97 20.03 -51.65
C SER A 998 -18.75 19.10 -52.84
N GLY A 999 -19.43 17.94 -52.85
CA GLY A 999 -19.46 17.06 -54.02
C GLY A 999 -19.85 15.61 -53.71
N SER A 1000 -21.01 15.20 -54.24
CA SER A 1000 -21.56 13.83 -54.33
C SER A 1000 -21.83 13.01 -53.06
N ASP A 1001 -23.00 12.37 -53.12
CA ASP A 1001 -23.61 11.35 -52.24
C ASP A 1001 -24.14 11.71 -50.85
N ASP A 1002 -25.44 11.41 -50.65
CA ASP A 1002 -26.22 11.49 -49.40
C ASP A 1002 -25.91 10.29 -48.46
N SER A 1003 -24.84 9.51 -48.72
CA SER A 1003 -24.54 8.24 -48.05
C SER A 1003 -23.87 8.43 -46.68
N GLN A 1004 -24.44 7.81 -45.65
CA GLN A 1004 -23.88 7.72 -44.30
C GLN A 1004 -22.58 6.89 -44.32
N THR A 1005 -21.47 7.47 -43.83
CA THR A 1005 -20.17 6.78 -43.75
C THR A 1005 -20.17 5.85 -42.54
N VAL A 1006 -20.05 4.55 -42.79
CA VAL A 1006 -19.92 3.54 -41.74
C VAL A 1006 -18.43 3.33 -41.41
N VAL A 1007 -18.08 3.51 -40.14
CA VAL A 1007 -16.74 3.33 -39.59
C VAL A 1007 -16.73 2.07 -38.74
N THR A 1008 -16.47 0.92 -39.37
CA THR A 1008 -16.28 -0.35 -38.69
C THR A 1008 -14.91 -0.39 -38.02
N LEU A 1009 -14.83 -0.87 -36.78
CA LEU A 1009 -13.59 -1.17 -36.05
C LEU A 1009 -13.53 -2.69 -35.78
N PRO A 1010 -13.05 -3.48 -36.75
CA PRO A 1010 -13.31 -4.92 -36.83
C PRO A 1010 -12.54 -5.75 -35.80
N ASN A 1011 -11.60 -5.14 -35.06
CA ASN A 1011 -10.76 -5.82 -34.08
C ASN A 1011 -10.95 -5.33 -32.64
N LEU A 1012 -11.72 -4.26 -32.40
CA LEU A 1012 -11.83 -3.66 -31.06
C LEU A 1012 -12.59 -4.61 -30.12
N THR A 1013 -11.94 -5.03 -29.04
CA THR A 1013 -12.44 -5.98 -28.02
C THR A 1013 -12.65 -5.33 -26.65
N LYS A 1014 -11.79 -4.41 -26.18
CA LYS A 1014 -11.87 -3.83 -24.83
C LYS A 1014 -11.73 -2.30 -24.80
N VAL A 1015 -12.50 -1.63 -23.95
CA VAL A 1015 -12.41 -0.18 -23.72
C VAL A 1015 -12.48 0.10 -22.22
N GLU A 1016 -11.55 0.87 -21.68
CA GLU A 1016 -11.42 1.16 -20.25
C GLU A 1016 -11.05 2.65 -20.04
N LEU A 1017 -11.94 3.43 -19.42
CA LEU A 1017 -11.79 4.88 -19.22
C LEU A 1017 -12.02 5.23 -17.75
N VAL A 1018 -11.12 5.97 -17.11
CA VAL A 1018 -11.12 6.19 -15.65
C VAL A 1018 -10.64 7.61 -15.31
N PHE A 1019 -11.34 8.32 -14.43
CA PHE A 1019 -10.97 9.66 -13.93
C PHE A 1019 -10.86 10.78 -15.01
N LEU A 1020 -11.63 10.68 -16.10
CA LEU A 1020 -11.62 11.67 -17.19
C LEU A 1020 -12.62 12.80 -16.94
N GLN A 1021 -12.27 13.72 -16.03
CA GLN A 1021 -13.18 14.76 -15.50
C GLN A 1021 -13.81 15.71 -16.53
N ASN A 1022 -13.25 15.83 -17.75
CA ASN A 1022 -13.78 16.69 -18.81
C ASN A 1022 -14.45 15.95 -19.97
N LEU A 1023 -14.42 14.61 -20.00
CA LEU A 1023 -14.93 13.81 -21.11
C LEU A 1023 -16.43 14.02 -21.30
N ARG A 1024 -16.89 14.28 -22.53
CA ARG A 1024 -18.30 14.45 -22.92
C ARG A 1024 -18.82 13.35 -23.84
N TYR A 1025 -17.97 12.86 -24.75
CA TYR A 1025 -18.30 11.85 -25.75
C TYR A 1025 -17.18 10.83 -25.85
N ILE A 1026 -17.50 9.54 -25.81
CA ILE A 1026 -16.55 8.51 -26.23
C ILE A 1026 -16.49 8.55 -27.75
N TRP A 1027 -17.59 8.19 -28.41
CA TRP A 1027 -17.76 8.26 -29.87
C TRP A 1027 -18.77 9.37 -30.20
N LYS A 1028 -18.29 10.46 -30.79
CA LYS A 1028 -19.14 11.60 -31.18
C LYS A 1028 -19.77 11.31 -32.54
N SER A 1029 -20.90 10.60 -32.58
CA SER A 1029 -21.64 10.35 -33.81
C SER A 1029 -22.34 11.61 -34.34
N ASN A 1030 -22.56 11.67 -35.66
CA ASN A 1030 -23.32 12.72 -36.33
C ASN A 1030 -24.14 12.08 -37.49
N ARG A 1031 -24.95 12.84 -38.22
CA ARG A 1031 -25.81 12.28 -39.31
C ARG A 1031 -25.03 11.68 -40.50
N TRP A 1032 -23.70 11.78 -40.50
CA TRP A 1032 -22.83 11.36 -41.60
C TRP A 1032 -21.90 10.22 -41.19
N ILE A 1033 -21.78 9.89 -39.90
CA ILE A 1033 -20.83 8.91 -39.36
C ILE A 1033 -21.55 7.99 -38.36
N THR A 1034 -21.52 6.68 -38.62
CA THR A 1034 -21.93 5.63 -37.67
C THR A 1034 -20.77 4.68 -37.44
N PHE A 1035 -20.56 4.27 -36.19
CA PHE A 1035 -19.51 3.34 -35.80
C PHE A 1035 -20.05 1.92 -35.57
N GLU A 1036 -19.27 0.92 -35.97
CA GLU A 1036 -19.58 -0.50 -35.74
C GLU A 1036 -18.42 -1.22 -35.04
N PHE A 1037 -18.69 -2.07 -34.05
CA PHE A 1037 -17.67 -2.81 -33.29
C PHE A 1037 -17.99 -4.32 -33.21
N PRO A 1038 -17.82 -5.08 -34.30
CA PRO A 1038 -18.28 -6.48 -34.39
C PRO A 1038 -17.57 -7.46 -33.44
N LYS A 1039 -16.48 -7.06 -32.77
CA LYS A 1039 -15.74 -7.88 -31.79
C LYS A 1039 -15.70 -7.29 -30.37
N LEU A 1040 -16.41 -6.21 -30.08
CA LEU A 1040 -16.30 -5.53 -28.79
C LEU A 1040 -16.88 -6.40 -27.68
N THR A 1041 -16.04 -6.86 -26.74
CA THR A 1041 -16.43 -7.76 -25.65
C THR A 1041 -16.58 -7.04 -24.30
N ARG A 1042 -15.82 -5.98 -24.03
CA ARG A 1042 -15.84 -5.29 -22.72
C ARG A 1042 -15.73 -3.77 -22.83
N VAL A 1043 -16.60 -3.05 -22.13
CA VAL A 1043 -16.51 -1.59 -21.96
C VAL A 1043 -16.61 -1.27 -20.47
N SER A 1044 -15.68 -0.47 -19.95
CA SER A 1044 -15.58 -0.08 -18.55
C SER A 1044 -15.29 1.42 -18.44
N VAL A 1045 -16.16 2.18 -17.78
CA VAL A 1045 -16.05 3.65 -17.71
C VAL A 1045 -16.29 4.11 -16.27
N SER A 1046 -15.30 4.71 -15.60
CA SER A 1046 -15.46 5.22 -14.23
C SER A 1046 -15.02 6.67 -14.05
N HIS A 1047 -15.64 7.39 -13.11
CA HIS A 1047 -15.25 8.75 -12.70
C HIS A 1047 -15.15 9.79 -13.85
N CYS A 1048 -15.96 9.62 -14.91
CA CYS A 1048 -15.99 10.49 -16.09
C CYS A 1048 -17.15 11.49 -16.01
N HIS A 1049 -17.08 12.43 -15.05
CA HIS A 1049 -18.24 13.20 -14.57
C HIS A 1049 -18.96 14.12 -15.59
N LYS A 1050 -18.43 14.35 -16.81
CA LYS A 1050 -19.08 15.19 -17.85
C LYS A 1050 -19.66 14.41 -19.03
N LEU A 1051 -19.56 13.07 -19.02
CA LEU A 1051 -19.94 12.20 -20.12
C LEU A 1051 -21.47 12.24 -20.33
N GLU A 1052 -21.95 12.41 -21.56
CA GLU A 1052 -23.39 12.58 -21.84
C GLU A 1052 -24.10 11.25 -22.17
N HIS A 1053 -23.43 10.37 -22.94
CA HIS A 1053 -23.92 9.03 -23.32
C HIS A 1053 -22.75 8.09 -23.68
N ILE A 1054 -22.99 6.77 -23.72
CA ILE A 1054 -21.97 5.76 -24.08
C ILE A 1054 -22.06 5.36 -25.56
N PHE A 1055 -23.26 5.07 -26.06
CA PHE A 1055 -23.51 4.61 -27.43
C PHE A 1055 -24.67 5.39 -28.06
N THR A 1056 -24.84 5.27 -29.38
CA THR A 1056 -26.03 5.73 -30.10
C THR A 1056 -26.79 4.56 -30.72
N SER A 1057 -28.06 4.77 -31.05
CA SER A 1057 -28.98 3.72 -31.51
C SER A 1057 -28.56 3.03 -32.81
N SER A 1058 -27.75 3.69 -33.65
CA SER A 1058 -27.21 3.11 -34.88
C SER A 1058 -26.06 2.11 -34.63
N MET A 1059 -25.36 2.23 -33.50
CA MET A 1059 -24.19 1.40 -33.18
C MET A 1059 -24.57 0.00 -32.66
N ILE A 1060 -25.75 -0.14 -32.03
CA ILE A 1060 -26.09 -1.32 -31.22
C ILE A 1060 -26.17 -2.62 -32.04
N GLY A 1061 -26.57 -2.54 -33.32
CA GLY A 1061 -26.61 -3.71 -34.21
C GLY A 1061 -25.25 -4.39 -34.43
N SER A 1062 -24.14 -3.69 -34.16
CA SER A 1062 -22.78 -4.23 -34.26
C SER A 1062 -22.27 -4.88 -32.96
N LEU A 1063 -22.88 -4.58 -31.80
CA LEU A 1063 -22.38 -4.94 -30.47
C LEU A 1063 -22.66 -6.41 -30.07
N LEU A 1064 -22.75 -7.30 -31.06
CA LEU A 1064 -23.21 -8.68 -30.87
C LEU A 1064 -22.27 -9.54 -30.00
N GLN A 1065 -21.02 -9.13 -29.83
CA GLN A 1065 -20.01 -9.82 -29.01
C GLN A 1065 -19.82 -9.23 -27.61
N LEU A 1066 -20.58 -8.18 -27.24
CA LEU A 1066 -20.42 -7.51 -25.94
C LEU A 1066 -20.80 -8.45 -24.81
N GLN A 1067 -19.88 -8.67 -23.87
CA GLN A 1067 -20.03 -9.56 -22.71
C GLN A 1067 -20.10 -8.80 -21.38
N GLU A 1068 -19.38 -7.68 -21.26
CA GLU A 1068 -19.27 -6.90 -20.02
C GLU A 1068 -19.42 -5.40 -20.31
N LEU A 1069 -20.34 -4.72 -19.60
CA LEU A 1069 -20.49 -3.27 -19.64
C LEU A 1069 -20.54 -2.72 -18.21
N HIS A 1070 -19.51 -1.99 -17.80
CA HIS A 1070 -19.39 -1.37 -16.48
C HIS A 1070 -19.31 0.15 -16.60
N ILE A 1071 -20.14 0.86 -15.85
CA ILE A 1071 -20.17 2.32 -15.79
C ILE A 1071 -20.29 2.74 -14.33
N SER A 1072 -19.37 3.56 -13.82
CA SER A 1072 -19.37 4.05 -12.43
C SER A 1072 -19.06 5.55 -12.27
N CYS A 1073 -19.65 6.22 -11.29
CA CYS A 1073 -19.32 7.58 -10.86
C CYS A 1073 -19.33 8.65 -12.00
N CYS A 1074 -20.24 8.55 -12.97
CA CYS A 1074 -20.32 9.45 -14.14
C CYS A 1074 -21.51 10.43 -14.04
N ASN A 1075 -21.29 11.56 -13.38
CA ASN A 1075 -22.35 12.44 -12.84
C ASN A 1075 -23.30 13.07 -13.86
N LYS A 1076 -22.89 13.27 -15.13
CA LYS A 1076 -23.72 13.89 -16.18
C LYS A 1076 -24.31 12.92 -17.20
N LEU A 1077 -24.06 11.61 -17.05
CA LEU A 1077 -24.55 10.61 -17.99
C LEU A 1077 -26.07 10.54 -17.91
N GLU A 1078 -26.79 10.91 -18.97
CA GLU A 1078 -28.26 10.89 -18.97
C GLU A 1078 -28.85 9.61 -19.56
N VAL A 1079 -28.19 9.00 -20.53
CA VAL A 1079 -28.59 7.73 -21.16
C VAL A 1079 -27.37 6.89 -21.52
N VAL A 1080 -27.49 5.56 -21.47
CA VAL A 1080 -26.41 4.69 -21.99
C VAL A 1080 -26.42 4.70 -23.52
N VAL A 1081 -27.60 4.56 -24.13
CA VAL A 1081 -27.86 4.54 -25.57
C VAL A 1081 -28.76 5.71 -25.96
N LYS A 1082 -28.22 6.63 -26.77
CA LYS A 1082 -28.93 7.81 -27.28
C LYS A 1082 -29.57 7.52 -28.64
N GLU A 1083 -30.86 7.84 -28.81
CA GLU A 1083 -31.51 7.76 -30.12
C GLU A 1083 -31.10 8.90 -31.04
N GLU A 1084 -30.91 8.57 -32.32
CA GLU A 1084 -30.57 9.52 -33.38
C GLU A 1084 -31.80 9.82 -34.25
N ASN A 1085 -32.16 11.10 -34.38
CA ASN A 1085 -33.25 11.55 -35.24
C ASN A 1085 -32.82 11.46 -36.72
N VAL A 1086 -32.92 10.28 -37.32
CA VAL A 1086 -32.82 10.10 -38.77
C VAL A 1086 -34.06 10.72 -39.41
N ILE A 1087 -33.87 11.73 -40.26
CA ILE A 1087 -34.94 12.20 -41.15
C ILE A 1087 -34.99 11.18 -42.28
N VAL A 1088 -35.85 10.18 -42.13
CA VAL A 1088 -36.24 9.33 -43.26
C VAL A 1088 -37.03 10.24 -44.20
N LYS A 1089 -36.58 10.39 -45.45
CA LYS A 1089 -37.42 11.00 -46.49
C LYS A 1089 -38.63 10.09 -46.66
N GLU A 1090 -39.83 10.65 -46.63
CA GLU A 1090 -41.08 9.90 -46.81
C GLU A 1090 -41.15 9.35 -48.24
N GLU A 1091 -40.69 8.11 -48.44
CA GLU A 1091 -41.11 7.29 -49.58
C GLU A 1091 -41.62 5.95 -49.04
N GLU A 1092 -42.83 5.62 -49.48
CA GLU A 1092 -43.55 4.42 -49.10
C GLU A 1092 -42.89 3.20 -49.74
N ASP A 1093 -42.44 2.23 -48.94
CA ASP A 1093 -42.30 0.86 -49.47
C ASP A 1093 -42.70 -0.18 -48.44
N ILE A 1094 -43.87 -0.79 -48.68
CA ILE A 1094 -44.49 -1.78 -47.81
C ILE A 1094 -43.94 -3.16 -48.16
N SER A 1095 -42.78 -3.54 -47.59
CA SER A 1095 -42.52 -4.93 -47.16
C SER A 1095 -41.12 -5.16 -46.58
N GLN A 1096 -41.00 -5.15 -45.25
CA GLN A 1096 -40.37 -6.24 -44.49
C GLN A 1096 -40.57 -6.06 -42.97
N GLY A 1097 -41.61 -6.73 -42.45
CA GLY A 1097 -41.84 -6.78 -41.01
C GLY A 1097 -40.87 -7.72 -40.30
N LYS A 1098 -39.70 -7.22 -39.89
CA LYS A 1098 -38.87 -7.74 -38.77
C LYS A 1098 -37.59 -6.91 -38.57
N MET A 1099 -37.63 -5.85 -37.76
CA MET A 1099 -36.41 -5.27 -37.14
C MET A 1099 -36.69 -4.37 -35.91
N ASN A 1100 -37.66 -4.75 -35.07
CA ASN A 1100 -38.03 -3.98 -33.87
C ASN A 1100 -37.38 -4.48 -32.56
N GLU A 1101 -36.68 -5.61 -32.59
CA GLU A 1101 -35.97 -6.21 -31.45
C GLU A 1101 -34.46 -6.03 -31.61
N ILE A 1102 -33.83 -5.35 -30.64
CA ILE A 1102 -32.38 -5.15 -30.53
C ILE A 1102 -31.80 -6.26 -29.65
N MET A 1103 -30.92 -7.09 -30.19
CA MET A 1103 -30.34 -8.22 -29.46
C MET A 1103 -28.86 -7.97 -29.11
N LEU A 1104 -28.50 -8.16 -27.83
CA LEU A 1104 -27.10 -8.26 -27.37
C LEU A 1104 -26.88 -9.69 -26.82
N PRO A 1105 -26.60 -10.67 -27.70
CA PRO A 1105 -26.75 -12.09 -27.37
C PRO A 1105 -25.72 -12.60 -26.35
N HIS A 1106 -24.55 -11.96 -26.24
CA HIS A 1106 -23.45 -12.43 -25.38
C HIS A 1106 -23.26 -11.62 -24.10
N LEU A 1107 -24.09 -10.60 -23.84
CA LEU A 1107 -23.92 -9.72 -22.67
C LEU A 1107 -24.22 -10.53 -21.42
N LYS A 1108 -23.22 -10.70 -20.54
CA LYS A 1108 -23.30 -11.45 -19.28
C LYS A 1108 -23.42 -10.52 -18.07
N SER A 1109 -22.62 -9.46 -18.04
CA SER A 1109 -22.55 -8.53 -16.91
C SER A 1109 -22.82 -7.09 -17.36
N LEU A 1110 -23.72 -6.41 -16.64
CA LEU A 1110 -24.02 -5.00 -16.80
C LEU A 1110 -24.00 -4.32 -15.42
N ILE A 1111 -23.08 -3.37 -15.20
CA ILE A 1111 -22.84 -2.70 -13.92
C ILE A 1111 -22.98 -1.18 -14.09
N LEU A 1112 -23.80 -0.54 -13.25
CA LEU A 1112 -24.18 0.88 -13.30
C LEU A 1112 -24.13 1.49 -11.87
N ASP A 1113 -23.02 2.08 -11.45
CA ASP A 1113 -22.84 2.62 -10.08
C ASP A 1113 -22.69 4.15 -10.05
N GLU A 1114 -23.24 4.84 -9.05
CA GLU A 1114 -23.11 6.28 -8.83
C GLU A 1114 -23.35 7.15 -10.09
N LEU A 1115 -24.47 6.92 -10.79
CA LEU A 1115 -24.88 7.68 -11.99
C LEU A 1115 -26.08 8.57 -11.66
N PRO A 1116 -25.91 9.70 -10.94
CA PRO A 1116 -27.01 10.48 -10.38
C PRO A 1116 -27.96 11.09 -11.42
N CYS A 1117 -27.50 11.35 -12.65
CA CYS A 1117 -28.33 11.92 -13.73
C CYS A 1117 -28.85 10.90 -14.76
N LEU A 1118 -28.54 9.61 -14.62
CA LEU A 1118 -28.93 8.59 -15.59
C LEU A 1118 -30.45 8.39 -15.57
N LYS A 1119 -31.13 8.63 -16.69
CA LYS A 1119 -32.61 8.55 -16.84
C LYS A 1119 -33.07 7.17 -17.35
N GLY A 1120 -32.25 6.51 -18.15
CA GLY A 1120 -32.50 5.15 -18.64
C GLY A 1120 -31.36 4.55 -19.48
N PHE A 1121 -31.44 3.26 -19.79
CA PHE A 1121 -30.47 2.61 -20.68
C PHE A 1121 -30.68 3.05 -22.13
N CYS A 1122 -31.92 3.07 -22.62
CA CYS A 1122 -32.32 3.71 -23.87
C CYS A 1122 -33.71 4.35 -23.69
N LEU A 1123 -33.96 5.58 -24.16
CA LEU A 1123 -35.29 6.21 -23.97
C LEU A 1123 -36.28 5.95 -25.14
N GLY A 1124 -35.93 5.04 -26.04
CA GLY A 1124 -36.69 4.65 -27.22
C GLY A 1124 -37.73 3.56 -26.99
N ASN A 1125 -38.63 3.40 -27.96
CA ASN A 1125 -39.70 2.39 -27.98
C ASN A 1125 -39.24 1.03 -28.57
N LYS A 1126 -37.93 0.76 -28.60
CA LYS A 1126 -37.37 -0.50 -29.14
C LYS A 1126 -37.25 -1.57 -28.07
N ASP A 1127 -37.57 -2.80 -28.44
CA ASP A 1127 -37.44 -3.96 -27.57
C ASP A 1127 -35.96 -4.39 -27.49
N PHE A 1128 -35.52 -4.86 -26.33
CA PHE A 1128 -34.14 -5.32 -26.08
C PHE A 1128 -34.12 -6.79 -25.65
N SER A 1129 -33.21 -7.57 -26.21
CA SER A 1129 -33.09 -9.02 -25.98
C SER A 1129 -31.67 -9.32 -25.48
N LEU A 1130 -31.55 -9.70 -24.20
CA LEU A 1130 -30.28 -9.91 -23.49
C LEU A 1130 -30.23 -11.35 -22.94
N PRO A 1131 -30.14 -12.38 -23.80
CA PRO A 1131 -30.41 -13.77 -23.44
C PRO A 1131 -29.42 -14.38 -22.44
N LEU A 1132 -28.17 -13.92 -22.40
CA LEU A 1132 -27.12 -14.46 -21.51
C LEU A 1132 -26.78 -13.55 -20.32
N LEU A 1133 -27.50 -12.44 -20.13
CA LEU A 1133 -27.23 -11.49 -19.04
C LEU A 1133 -27.55 -12.17 -17.72
N ASN A 1134 -26.55 -12.39 -16.86
CA ASN A 1134 -26.68 -13.11 -15.59
C ASN A 1134 -26.44 -12.24 -14.36
N THR A 1135 -25.71 -11.13 -14.51
CA THR A 1135 -25.43 -10.12 -13.47
C THR A 1135 -25.84 -8.73 -13.96
N PHE A 1136 -26.77 -8.08 -13.26
CA PHE A 1136 -27.18 -6.69 -13.52
C PHE A 1136 -27.07 -5.82 -12.26
N ARG A 1137 -25.94 -5.15 -12.05
CA ARG A 1137 -25.74 -4.26 -10.90
C ARG A 1137 -26.17 -2.84 -11.22
N ILE A 1138 -27.00 -2.22 -10.37
CA ILE A 1138 -27.30 -0.79 -10.42
C ILE A 1138 -27.42 -0.13 -9.05
N GLU A 1139 -26.39 0.62 -8.69
CA GLU A 1139 -26.22 1.25 -7.38
C GLU A 1139 -26.22 2.78 -7.49
N ARG A 1140 -26.74 3.50 -6.49
CA ARG A 1140 -26.62 4.96 -6.33
C ARG A 1140 -27.00 5.83 -7.56
N CYS A 1141 -27.68 5.27 -8.56
CA CYS A 1141 -28.20 5.95 -9.75
C CYS A 1141 -29.64 6.46 -9.52
N GLY A 1142 -29.80 7.69 -8.99
CA GLY A 1142 -31.10 8.18 -8.51
C GLY A 1142 -32.11 8.63 -9.57
N ALA A 1143 -31.69 9.11 -10.75
CA ALA A 1143 -32.59 9.64 -11.77
C ALA A 1143 -33.25 8.59 -12.68
N ILE A 1144 -32.90 7.30 -12.55
CA ILE A 1144 -33.24 6.28 -13.54
C ILE A 1144 -34.66 5.76 -13.31
N ARG A 1145 -35.52 5.89 -14.34
CA ARG A 1145 -36.97 5.57 -14.23
C ARG A 1145 -37.43 4.42 -15.13
N ILE A 1146 -36.66 4.09 -16.17
CA ILE A 1146 -36.89 2.96 -17.08
C ILE A 1146 -35.55 2.43 -17.60
N PHE A 1147 -35.49 1.16 -18.00
CA PHE A 1147 -34.40 0.63 -18.81
C PHE A 1147 -34.59 1.05 -20.27
N THR A 1148 -35.75 0.71 -20.84
CA THR A 1148 -36.22 1.07 -22.19
C THR A 1148 -37.74 1.33 -22.17
N LYS A 1149 -38.31 2.01 -23.17
CA LYS A 1149 -39.79 2.09 -23.28
C LYS A 1149 -40.39 0.86 -23.96
N GLY A 1150 -39.59 0.09 -24.70
CA GLY A 1150 -39.95 -1.24 -25.19
C GLY A 1150 -39.89 -2.31 -24.10
N ASN A 1151 -40.03 -3.57 -24.50
CA ASN A 1151 -39.82 -4.74 -23.64
C ASN A 1151 -38.34 -5.07 -23.48
N SER A 1152 -37.94 -5.65 -22.35
CA SER A 1152 -36.58 -6.18 -22.15
C SER A 1152 -36.61 -7.65 -21.73
N ALA A 1153 -36.19 -8.55 -22.62
CA ALA A 1153 -36.19 -9.99 -22.42
C ALA A 1153 -34.82 -10.48 -21.90
N THR A 1154 -34.75 -10.94 -20.65
CA THR A 1154 -33.50 -11.33 -19.97
C THR A 1154 -33.62 -12.69 -19.27
N PRO A 1155 -33.72 -13.81 -20.02
CA PRO A 1155 -34.04 -15.15 -19.48
C PRO A 1155 -32.99 -15.77 -18.56
N GLU A 1156 -31.69 -15.56 -18.78
CA GLU A 1156 -30.62 -16.07 -17.89
C GLU A 1156 -30.28 -15.14 -16.72
N LEU A 1157 -31.03 -14.04 -16.56
CA LEU A 1157 -30.77 -13.07 -15.50
C LEU A 1157 -31.06 -13.72 -14.17
N LYS A 1158 -29.99 -13.94 -13.42
CA LYS A 1158 -30.03 -14.50 -12.08
C LYS A 1158 -30.04 -13.32 -11.13
N GLU A 1159 -28.96 -12.55 -11.06
CA GLU A 1159 -28.78 -11.57 -10.00
C GLU A 1159 -28.84 -10.13 -10.49
N MET A 1160 -29.63 -9.29 -9.81
CA MET A 1160 -29.70 -7.84 -10.01
C MET A 1160 -29.22 -7.11 -8.74
N GLU A 1161 -27.92 -6.82 -8.63
CA GLU A 1161 -27.34 -6.10 -7.48
C GLU A 1161 -27.78 -4.62 -7.42
N THR A 1162 -28.00 -4.05 -6.23
CA THR A 1162 -28.24 -2.60 -6.06
C THR A 1162 -27.59 -2.07 -4.79
N SER A 1163 -27.54 -0.73 -4.65
CA SER A 1163 -27.16 -0.05 -3.40
C SER A 1163 -28.14 -0.32 -2.24
N VAL A 1164 -29.21 -1.05 -2.54
CA VAL A 1164 -30.24 -1.54 -1.64
C VAL A 1164 -30.34 -3.07 -1.79
N GLY A 1165 -29.20 -3.77 -1.88
CA GLY A 1165 -29.08 -5.24 -1.87
C GLY A 1165 -29.28 -5.90 -3.25
N SER A 1166 -29.01 -7.20 -3.36
CA SER A 1166 -29.22 -7.96 -4.60
C SER A 1166 -30.61 -8.58 -4.68
N LEU A 1167 -31.25 -8.39 -5.83
CA LEU A 1167 -32.56 -8.89 -6.18
C LEU A 1167 -32.41 -10.00 -7.21
N TYR A 1168 -32.88 -11.24 -6.98
CA TYR A 1168 -32.90 -12.20 -8.09
C TYR A 1168 -33.92 -11.76 -9.17
N ALA A 1169 -33.60 -11.87 -10.45
CA ALA A 1169 -34.48 -11.43 -11.54
C ALA A 1169 -35.67 -12.38 -11.80
N GLY A 1170 -36.72 -11.83 -12.40
CA GLY A 1170 -38.00 -12.49 -12.65
C GLY A 1170 -39.15 -11.50 -12.83
N GLU A 1171 -38.98 -10.28 -12.29
CA GLU A 1171 -39.52 -9.08 -12.93
C GLU A 1171 -38.47 -8.60 -13.96
N GLY A 1172 -38.90 -8.09 -15.11
CA GLY A 1172 -37.99 -7.57 -16.13
C GLY A 1172 -37.26 -6.30 -15.65
N ILE A 1173 -36.14 -5.96 -16.30
CA ILE A 1173 -35.29 -4.81 -15.89
C ILE A 1173 -36.10 -3.50 -15.80
N ASN A 1174 -37.11 -3.33 -16.66
CA ASN A 1174 -38.01 -2.16 -16.64
C ASN A 1174 -38.89 -2.04 -15.40
N SER A 1175 -39.47 -3.14 -14.92
CA SER A 1175 -40.26 -3.19 -13.69
C SER A 1175 -39.38 -2.94 -12.47
N PHE A 1176 -38.23 -3.61 -12.43
CA PHE A 1176 -37.23 -3.44 -11.38
C PHE A 1176 -36.75 -1.97 -11.24
N ILE A 1177 -36.47 -1.27 -12.35
CA ILE A 1177 -36.04 0.14 -12.30
C ILE A 1177 -37.17 1.07 -11.82
N LYS A 1178 -38.44 0.76 -12.11
CA LYS A 1178 -39.59 1.53 -11.60
C LYS A 1178 -39.81 1.32 -10.10
N ASN A 1179 -39.52 0.12 -9.59
CA ASN A 1179 -39.66 -0.25 -8.19
C ASN A 1179 -38.49 0.23 -7.30
N LYS A 1180 -37.69 1.20 -7.78
CA LYS A 1180 -36.48 1.73 -7.12
C LYS A 1180 -36.73 2.96 -6.24
N GLU A 1181 -37.97 3.47 -6.17
CA GLU A 1181 -38.35 4.57 -5.26
C GLU A 1181 -38.56 4.09 -3.81
#